data_AF-A0AAE2V9S3-F1
#
_entry.id   AF-A0AAE2V9S3-F1
#
_cell.length_a   1.000
_cell.length_b   1.000
_cell.length_c   1.000
_cell.angle_alpha   90.00
_cell.angle_beta   90.00
_cell.angle_gamma   90.00
#
_symmetry.space_group_name_H-M   'P 1'
#
loop_
_entity.id
_entity.type
_entity.pdbx_description
1 polymer ?
#
loop_
_entity_poly.entity_id
_entity_poly.type
_entity_poly.pdbx_seq_one_letter_code
_entity_poly.pdbx_strand_id
1 'polypeptide(L)'
;MNGHRCEEPLSSVDFIVAKDVLAYGSAGVNTTGELLDRLPKRYEDRRVFDSFPAQAGGTALCLRGTVVDTQVKRFGGRKQFYQAVVFEGGSNALNSNKITCRWFNMPWMKNALAEGHEVILYGKPKEYQGGMVIDHPDFEIVGDSDEVSIHLERIVPIYKGVSGIPQRRLREHIYKLLETTDVSSLKPIYDVDPSYPRHEALREAHFPDSLEQAEAAKRYFALEEFFALQLSVVWKRARVREHQGRVLGKKTKLLTEFYHSLPFDLTGAQKRSVKEVLADMRAPYPMSRLLQGDVGSGKTFVAMCAMLLAVESGVQAALMAPTQILAEQHYLTFKKWLAPLNLRISLRTGSRQENAHMEMEGEPQIIIGTHALLYEGVEFADLGLIVIDEQHKFGVGQRSSLIQQGVMPDVLVMTATPIPRTLTLTIYGDLDVSILDERPAGRGEIITAVRAKPKVTDITKFIKEQLVKERQVYLVYPLVEESDALKAAAATVEYEKWVKRLSKFKVGLLHGKLKPEEKDEVMTRFRDRELDVLVATTVIEVGVDVPNANTMIIYNAERFGLAQLHQLRGRIGRGEHKSYCVLATDGKSADAMEKLQVMADTSDGFKIAEADLRLRGPGDVLGTEQSGLANLKFIDYLADTALIREARELAETVLAQDPMLEKNPALLRLIHDGEVEVG
;
A
#
# COMPACT_ATOMS: atom_id res chain seq x y z
N MET A 1 -14.06 30.91 33.00
CA MET A 1 -14.97 29.80 32.62
C MET A 1 -14.06 28.62 32.30
N ASN A 2 -14.29 27.46 32.90
CA ASN A 2 -13.49 26.27 32.57
C ASN A 2 -13.82 25.90 31.12
N GLY A 3 -12.82 25.90 30.24
CA GLY A 3 -13.00 25.49 28.84
C GLY A 3 -13.44 24.04 28.74
N HIS A 4 -14.04 23.67 27.61
CA HIS A 4 -14.43 22.29 27.34
C HIS A 4 -13.20 21.37 27.36
N ARG A 5 -13.30 20.20 27.99
CA ARG A 5 -12.22 19.19 27.95
C ARG A 5 -12.39 18.25 26.75
N CYS A 6 -11.28 17.71 26.25
CA CYS A 6 -11.26 16.78 25.11
C CYS A 6 -12.10 15.51 25.30
N GLU A 7 -12.23 15.02 26.53
CA GLU A 7 -13.01 13.81 26.85
C GLU A 7 -14.51 14.11 27.03
N GLU A 8 -14.93 15.37 26.99
CA GLU A 8 -16.34 15.72 27.13
C GLU A 8 -17.16 15.21 25.95
N PRO A 9 -18.36 14.65 26.21
CA PRO A 9 -19.24 14.22 25.14
C PRO A 9 -19.76 15.43 24.35
N LEU A 10 -19.94 15.29 23.04
CA LEU A 10 -20.49 16.37 22.21
C LEU A 10 -21.89 16.84 22.64
N SER A 11 -22.62 16.01 23.42
CA SER A 11 -23.92 16.37 23.99
C SER A 11 -23.85 17.42 25.10
N SER A 12 -22.68 17.65 25.71
CA SER A 12 -22.48 18.70 26.72
C SER A 12 -21.99 20.02 26.12
N VAL A 13 -21.89 20.14 24.80
CA VAL A 13 -21.45 21.35 24.10
C VAL A 13 -22.67 22.14 23.63
N ASP A 14 -22.92 23.29 24.25
CA ASP A 14 -24.16 24.07 24.12
C ASP A 14 -24.50 24.49 22.67
N PHE A 15 -23.48 24.72 21.83
CA PHE A 15 -23.68 25.14 20.45
C PHE A 15 -23.83 23.98 19.45
N ILE A 16 -23.64 22.72 19.88
CA ILE A 16 -23.85 21.54 19.05
C ILE A 16 -25.23 20.96 19.37
N VAL A 17 -26.20 21.19 18.48
CA VAL A 17 -27.58 20.75 18.72
C VAL A 17 -27.70 19.23 18.66
N ALA A 18 -28.68 18.66 19.37
CA ALA A 18 -28.90 17.21 19.47
C ALA A 18 -28.94 16.48 18.11
N LYS A 19 -29.49 17.12 17.07
CA LYS A 19 -29.49 16.56 15.71
C LYS A 19 -28.07 16.35 15.16
N ASP A 20 -27.16 17.29 15.42
CA ASP A 20 -25.78 17.19 14.96
C ASP A 20 -25.00 16.19 15.80
N VAL A 21 -25.24 16.12 17.11
CA VAL A 21 -24.67 15.10 18.00
C VAL A 21 -24.98 13.70 17.46
N LEU A 22 -26.23 13.44 17.07
CA LEU A 22 -26.62 12.15 16.47
C LEU A 22 -25.93 11.88 15.12
N ALA A 23 -25.75 12.92 14.30
CA ALA A 23 -25.05 12.81 13.03
C ALA A 23 -23.55 12.53 13.20
N TYR A 24 -22.91 13.17 14.18
CA TYR A 24 -21.52 12.89 14.56
C TYR A 24 -21.36 11.49 15.14
N GLY A 25 -22.25 11.07 16.05
CA GLY A 25 -22.21 9.72 16.63
C GLY A 25 -22.37 8.62 15.57
N SER A 26 -23.22 8.84 14.56
CA SER A 26 -23.36 7.94 13.40
C SER A 26 -22.08 7.85 12.55
N ALA A 27 -21.19 8.84 12.66
CA ALA A 27 -19.88 8.88 12.01
C ALA A 27 -18.73 8.47 12.94
N GLY A 28 -19.04 7.93 14.12
CA GLY A 28 -18.07 7.49 15.12
C GLY A 28 -17.40 8.62 15.91
N VAL A 29 -18.03 9.81 15.97
CA VAL A 29 -17.50 10.97 16.69
C VAL A 29 -18.44 11.32 17.84
N ASN A 30 -17.96 11.14 19.06
CA ASN A 30 -18.74 11.25 20.30
C ASN A 30 -18.16 12.29 21.27
N THR A 31 -16.87 12.59 21.21
CA THR A 31 -16.19 13.54 22.11
C THR A 31 -15.72 14.80 21.38
N THR A 32 -15.43 15.86 22.14
CA THR A 32 -14.85 17.10 21.58
C THR A 32 -13.48 16.86 20.96
N GLY A 33 -12.64 16.03 21.61
CA GLY A 33 -11.32 15.62 21.10
C GLY A 33 -11.42 14.87 19.77
N GLU A 34 -12.33 13.91 19.65
CA GLU A 34 -12.54 13.17 18.39
C GLU A 34 -12.99 14.08 17.23
N LEU A 35 -13.74 15.15 17.51
CA LEU A 35 -14.15 16.12 16.50
C LEU A 35 -12.99 17.04 16.08
N LEU A 36 -12.11 17.41 17.01
CA LEU A 36 -10.88 18.16 16.73
C LEU A 36 -9.84 17.31 16.00
N ASP A 37 -9.71 16.02 16.31
CA ASP A 37 -8.81 15.10 15.63
C ASP A 37 -9.27 14.74 14.20
N ARG A 38 -10.40 15.30 13.76
CA ARG A 38 -10.96 15.17 12.42
C ARG A 38 -10.39 16.23 11.48
N LEU A 39 -9.14 16.04 11.08
CA LEU A 39 -8.38 17.00 10.29
C LEU A 39 -8.89 17.18 8.84
N PRO A 40 -8.56 18.30 8.18
CA PRO A 40 -8.98 18.56 6.80
C PRO A 40 -8.32 17.61 5.80
N LYS A 41 -9.10 17.13 4.81
CA LYS A 41 -8.59 16.31 3.70
C LYS A 41 -7.81 17.17 2.70
N ARG A 42 -8.27 18.39 2.46
CA ARG A 42 -7.63 19.35 1.55
C ARG A 42 -7.95 20.76 2.00
N TYR A 43 -7.22 21.71 1.44
CA TYR A 43 -7.47 23.13 1.62
C TYR A 43 -7.93 23.77 0.32
N GLU A 44 -8.70 24.84 0.45
CA GLU A 44 -9.06 25.74 -0.64
C GLU A 44 -8.50 27.11 -0.30
N ASP A 45 -7.58 27.62 -1.12
CA ASP A 45 -7.08 28.97 -0.92
C ASP A 45 -8.11 29.97 -1.44
N ARG A 46 -8.89 30.54 -0.52
CA ARG A 46 -9.91 31.56 -0.81
C ARG A 46 -9.44 32.97 -0.46
N ARG A 47 -8.11 33.19 -0.38
CA ARG A 47 -7.49 34.52 -0.26
C ARG A 47 -7.29 35.17 -1.63
N VAL A 48 -7.10 34.34 -2.66
CA VAL A 48 -6.92 34.78 -4.04
C VAL A 48 -8.28 34.79 -4.72
N PHE A 49 -8.66 35.96 -5.23
CA PHE A 49 -9.88 36.11 -6.02
C PHE A 49 -9.58 35.87 -7.50
N ASP A 50 -10.32 34.95 -8.10
CA ASP A 50 -10.33 34.70 -9.52
C ASP A 50 -11.07 35.82 -10.26
N SER A 51 -10.68 36.08 -11.50
CA SER A 51 -11.46 36.93 -12.40
C SER A 51 -12.76 36.24 -12.80
N PHE A 52 -13.80 37.03 -13.07
CA PHE A 52 -15.09 36.48 -13.47
C PHE A 52 -14.97 35.71 -14.80
N PRO A 53 -15.41 34.44 -14.85
CA PRO A 53 -15.14 33.58 -15.99
C PRO A 53 -15.94 34.00 -17.23
N ALA A 54 -15.28 34.04 -18.39
CA ALA A 54 -15.94 34.24 -19.68
C ALA A 54 -16.58 32.95 -20.24
N GLN A 55 -16.14 31.78 -19.77
CA GLN A 55 -16.61 30.46 -20.20
C GLN A 55 -16.71 29.50 -19.01
N ALA A 56 -17.54 28.47 -19.13
CA ALA A 56 -17.65 27.44 -18.10
C ALA A 56 -16.33 26.66 -17.94
N GLY A 57 -15.80 26.67 -16.72
CA GLY A 57 -14.69 25.82 -16.30
C GLY A 57 -15.18 24.70 -15.39
N GLY A 58 -14.51 23.55 -15.41
CA GLY A 58 -14.82 22.43 -14.49
C GLY A 58 -14.39 22.68 -13.02
N THR A 59 -13.66 23.77 -12.77
CA THR A 59 -13.07 24.14 -11.48
C THR A 59 -13.96 25.13 -10.72
N ALA A 60 -13.93 25.09 -9.40
CA ALA A 60 -14.59 26.10 -8.57
C ALA A 60 -13.74 27.38 -8.58
N LEU A 61 -14.40 28.54 -8.51
CA LEU A 61 -13.75 29.85 -8.47
C LEU A 61 -14.14 30.61 -7.21
N CYS A 62 -13.21 31.41 -6.68
CA CYS A 62 -13.46 32.38 -5.63
C CYS A 62 -13.60 33.77 -6.24
N LEU A 63 -14.80 34.35 -6.21
CA LEU A 63 -15.12 35.62 -6.87
C LEU A 63 -15.47 36.68 -5.83
N ARG A 64 -15.00 37.91 -6.01
CA ARG A 64 -15.42 39.06 -5.20
C ARG A 64 -16.15 40.06 -6.09
N GLY A 65 -17.35 40.47 -5.69
CA GLY A 65 -18.14 41.37 -6.49
C GLY A 65 -19.36 41.94 -5.77
N THR A 66 -20.03 42.90 -6.41
CA THR A 66 -21.21 43.56 -5.87
C THR A 66 -22.47 42.95 -6.47
N VAL A 67 -23.48 42.73 -5.63
CA VAL A 67 -24.81 42.30 -6.06
C VAL A 67 -25.52 43.45 -6.75
N VAL A 68 -25.93 43.26 -8.00
CA VAL A 68 -26.56 44.30 -8.84
C VAL A 68 -28.04 44.08 -9.12
N ASP A 69 -28.53 42.84 -9.00
CA ASP A 69 -29.94 42.49 -9.21
C ASP A 69 -30.28 41.26 -8.38
N THR A 70 -31.47 41.25 -7.76
CA THR A 70 -31.96 40.12 -6.97
C THR A 70 -33.41 39.77 -7.31
N GLN A 71 -33.69 38.49 -7.54
CA GLN A 71 -35.02 38.04 -7.96
C GLN A 71 -35.40 36.70 -7.34
N VAL A 72 -36.67 36.57 -6.92
CA VAL A 72 -37.26 35.28 -6.57
C VAL A 72 -38.01 34.75 -7.78
N LYS A 73 -37.52 33.66 -8.38
CA LYS A 73 -38.15 33.01 -9.53
C LYS A 73 -38.87 31.73 -9.13
N ARG A 74 -40.01 31.49 -9.78
CA ARG A 74 -40.79 30.25 -9.62
C ARG A 74 -40.55 29.37 -10.84
N PHE A 75 -40.19 28.12 -10.61
CA PHE A 75 -39.95 27.15 -11.69
C PHE A 75 -40.97 26.02 -11.57
N GLY A 76 -42.02 26.05 -12.41
CA GLY A 76 -43.02 24.98 -12.55
C GLY A 76 -43.58 24.40 -11.24
N GLY A 77 -44.73 24.89 -10.79
CA GLY A 77 -45.40 24.41 -9.57
C GLY A 77 -44.92 25.10 -8.29
N ARG A 78 -44.76 24.34 -7.20
CA ARG A 78 -44.37 24.86 -5.86
C ARG A 78 -42.87 25.16 -5.67
N LYS A 79 -42.00 24.87 -6.65
CA LYS A 79 -40.55 25.05 -6.52
C LYS A 79 -40.13 26.49 -6.83
N GLN A 80 -39.38 27.10 -5.92
CA GLN A 80 -38.90 28.48 -6.01
C GLN A 80 -37.39 28.51 -5.82
N PHE A 81 -36.72 29.47 -6.46
CA PHE A 81 -35.31 29.76 -6.22
C PHE A 81 -35.08 31.26 -6.14
N TYR A 82 -34.14 31.63 -5.27
CA TYR A 82 -33.62 32.98 -5.20
C TYR A 82 -32.43 33.11 -6.15
N GLN A 83 -32.37 34.21 -6.88
CA GLN A 83 -31.32 34.51 -7.84
C GLN A 83 -30.69 35.86 -7.48
N ALA A 84 -29.37 35.94 -7.46
CA ALA A 84 -28.62 37.19 -7.39
C ALA A 84 -27.66 37.29 -8.58
N VAL A 85 -27.57 38.46 -9.20
CA VAL A 85 -26.57 38.75 -10.22
C VAL A 85 -25.45 39.52 -9.56
N VAL A 86 -24.22 39.03 -9.72
CA VAL A 86 -23.02 39.59 -9.11
C VAL A 86 -22.05 40.05 -10.21
N PHE A 87 -21.42 41.18 -9.96
CA PHE A 87 -20.55 41.88 -10.89
C PHE A 87 -19.20 42.21 -10.26
N GLU A 88 -18.12 42.11 -11.02
CA GLU A 88 -16.76 42.46 -10.57
C GLU A 88 -16.64 43.97 -10.31
N GLY A 89 -16.47 44.37 -9.05
CA GLY A 89 -16.37 45.79 -8.66
C GLY A 89 -15.01 46.39 -9.03
N GLY A 90 -14.99 47.35 -9.96
CA GLY A 90 -13.79 48.09 -10.38
C GLY A 90 -14.09 49.09 -11.51
N SER A 91 -13.34 50.20 -11.56
CA SER A 91 -13.61 51.44 -12.33
C SER A 91 -13.67 51.36 -13.86
N ASN A 92 -13.77 50.17 -14.47
CA ASN A 92 -13.95 49.98 -15.91
C ASN A 92 -15.20 49.13 -16.20
N ALA A 93 -16.37 49.72 -16.01
CA ALA A 93 -17.69 49.10 -16.15
C ALA A 93 -18.08 48.65 -17.58
N LEU A 94 -17.22 48.80 -18.59
CA LEU A 94 -17.57 48.50 -19.98
C LEU A 94 -17.29 47.04 -20.41
N ASN A 95 -16.53 46.24 -19.64
CA ASN A 95 -16.14 44.87 -20.05
C ASN A 95 -16.09 43.83 -18.92
N SER A 96 -16.75 44.07 -17.77
CA SER A 96 -16.70 43.10 -16.67
C SER A 96 -17.74 41.99 -16.84
N ASN A 97 -17.31 40.74 -16.70
CA ASN A 97 -18.18 39.57 -16.79
C ASN A 97 -19.13 39.55 -15.58
N LYS A 98 -20.38 39.15 -15.79
CA LYS A 98 -21.39 38.98 -14.75
C LYS A 98 -21.66 37.51 -14.49
N ILE A 99 -21.96 37.17 -13.25
CA ILE A 99 -22.35 35.81 -12.88
C ILE A 99 -23.68 35.79 -12.14
N THR A 100 -24.50 34.78 -12.42
CA THR A 100 -25.79 34.61 -11.78
C THR A 100 -25.72 33.50 -10.74
N CYS A 101 -25.95 33.83 -9.48
CA CYS A 101 -26.00 32.87 -8.38
C CYS A 101 -27.45 32.44 -8.12
N ARG A 102 -27.70 31.14 -7.96
CA ARG A 102 -29.05 30.59 -7.69
C ARG A 102 -29.07 29.71 -6.45
N TRP A 103 -30.04 29.93 -5.58
CA TRP A 103 -30.29 29.10 -4.40
C TRP A 103 -31.71 28.55 -4.44
N PHE A 104 -31.82 27.23 -4.65
CA PHE A 104 -33.09 26.54 -4.71
C PHE A 104 -33.61 26.22 -3.30
N ASN A 105 -34.91 26.40 -3.07
CA ASN A 105 -35.57 26.07 -1.79
C ASN A 105 -34.94 26.72 -0.54
N MET A 106 -34.36 27.92 -0.66
CA MET A 106 -33.79 28.70 0.45
C MET A 106 -34.49 30.06 0.60
N PRO A 107 -35.68 30.12 1.24
CA PRO A 107 -36.47 31.35 1.33
C PRO A 107 -35.80 32.48 2.11
N TRP A 108 -34.91 32.13 3.05
CA TRP A 108 -34.17 33.08 3.89
C TRP A 108 -33.20 33.97 3.11
N MET A 109 -32.79 33.53 1.91
CA MET A 109 -31.82 34.25 1.07
C MET A 109 -32.28 35.67 0.72
N LYS A 110 -33.60 35.87 0.57
CA LYS A 110 -34.20 37.19 0.36
C LYS A 110 -33.81 38.22 1.43
N ASN A 111 -33.68 37.76 2.67
CA ASN A 111 -33.43 38.64 3.82
C ASN A 111 -31.93 38.76 4.10
N ALA A 112 -31.12 37.80 3.65
CA ALA A 112 -29.69 37.79 3.86
C ALA A 112 -28.94 38.57 2.76
N LEU A 113 -29.32 38.38 1.49
CA LEU A 113 -28.62 38.98 0.37
C LEU A 113 -29.50 40.03 -0.31
N ALA A 114 -28.97 41.23 -0.52
CA ALA A 114 -29.67 42.34 -1.14
C ALA A 114 -28.77 43.04 -2.18
N GLU A 115 -29.39 43.83 -3.05
CA GLU A 115 -28.69 44.69 -4.01
C GLU A 115 -27.78 45.69 -3.28
N GLY A 116 -26.60 45.93 -3.85
CA GLY A 116 -25.57 46.79 -3.27
C GLY A 116 -24.64 46.09 -2.27
N HIS A 117 -24.96 44.88 -1.81
CA HIS A 117 -24.03 44.11 -0.97
C HIS A 117 -22.78 43.73 -1.77
N GLU A 118 -21.61 44.01 -1.21
CA GLU A 118 -20.37 43.41 -1.67
C GLU A 118 -20.27 41.99 -1.10
N VAL A 119 -20.05 41.01 -1.96
CA VAL A 119 -20.01 39.60 -1.59
C VAL A 119 -18.78 38.90 -2.14
N ILE A 120 -18.31 37.94 -1.37
CA ILE A 120 -17.37 36.93 -1.83
C ILE A 120 -18.16 35.65 -2.07
N LEU A 121 -17.97 35.04 -3.23
CA LEU A 121 -18.64 33.85 -3.69
C LEU A 121 -17.62 32.75 -3.92
N TYR A 122 -17.98 31.52 -3.59
CA TYR A 122 -17.21 30.35 -3.98
C TYR A 122 -18.12 29.27 -4.55
N GLY A 123 -17.82 28.82 -5.76
CA GLY A 123 -18.57 27.73 -6.37
C GLY A 123 -18.18 27.46 -7.81
N LYS A 124 -18.78 26.41 -8.39
CA LYS A 124 -18.48 25.97 -9.75
C LYS A 124 -19.36 26.73 -10.76
N PRO A 125 -18.77 27.54 -11.63
CA PRO A 125 -19.50 28.20 -12.70
C PRO A 125 -19.90 27.19 -13.78
N LYS A 126 -21.11 27.36 -14.31
CA LYS A 126 -21.61 26.58 -15.44
C LYS A 126 -22.35 27.47 -16.41
N GLU A 127 -22.41 27.05 -17.66
CA GLU A 127 -23.17 27.74 -18.68
C GLU A 127 -24.63 27.29 -18.63
N TYR A 128 -25.54 28.26 -18.60
CA TYR A 128 -26.98 28.00 -18.64
C TYR A 128 -27.68 29.12 -19.42
N GLN A 129 -28.39 28.75 -20.49
CA GLN A 129 -29.10 29.68 -21.38
C GLN A 129 -28.24 30.85 -21.88
N GLY A 130 -26.97 30.58 -22.24
CA GLY A 130 -26.03 31.57 -22.76
C GLY A 130 -25.47 32.55 -21.71
N GLY A 131 -25.65 32.25 -20.42
CA GLY A 131 -25.07 33.01 -19.31
C GLY A 131 -24.35 32.14 -18.30
N MET A 132 -23.46 32.76 -17.51
CA MET A 132 -22.70 32.10 -16.46
C MET A 132 -23.50 32.03 -15.16
N VAL A 133 -23.61 30.83 -14.60
CA VAL A 133 -24.42 30.55 -13.42
C VAL A 133 -23.64 29.73 -12.40
N ILE A 134 -23.79 30.05 -11.11
CA ILE A 134 -23.38 29.17 -10.01
C ILE A 134 -24.63 28.77 -9.22
N ASP A 135 -24.84 27.47 -9.06
CA ASP A 135 -25.91 26.95 -8.22
C ASP A 135 -25.38 26.65 -6.82
N HIS A 136 -26.08 27.14 -5.80
CA HIS A 136 -25.71 27.05 -4.40
C HIS A 136 -24.24 27.43 -4.09
N PRO A 137 -23.78 28.62 -4.51
CA PRO A 137 -22.47 29.10 -4.08
C PRO A 137 -22.44 29.28 -2.56
N ASP A 138 -21.28 28.97 -1.97
CA ASP A 138 -20.92 29.54 -0.67
C ASP A 138 -20.78 31.05 -0.86
N PHE A 139 -21.32 31.84 0.08
CA PHE A 139 -21.21 33.29 0.02
C PHE A 139 -21.07 33.90 1.41
N GLU A 140 -20.41 35.06 1.48
CA GLU A 140 -20.48 35.97 2.62
C GLU A 140 -20.52 37.41 2.13
N ILE A 141 -21.07 38.29 2.98
CA ILE A 141 -21.23 39.70 2.72
C ILE A 141 -20.09 40.43 3.42
N VAL A 142 -19.36 41.24 2.66
CA VAL A 142 -18.24 42.02 3.15
C VAL A 142 -18.79 43.15 4.03
N GLY A 143 -18.39 43.18 5.29
CA GLY A 143 -18.73 44.26 6.24
C GLY A 143 -20.01 44.06 7.08
N ASP A 144 -20.68 42.89 7.02
CA ASP A 144 -21.93 42.62 7.75
C ASP A 144 -21.70 42.05 9.17
N SER A 145 -20.45 41.73 9.53
CA SER A 145 -20.09 41.24 10.88
C SER A 145 -18.68 41.68 11.30
N ASP A 146 -18.52 42.10 12.56
CA ASP A 146 -17.21 42.32 13.21
C ASP A 146 -16.47 41.00 13.53
N GLU A 147 -17.11 39.85 13.33
CA GLU A 147 -16.50 38.53 13.50
C GLU A 147 -15.59 38.18 12.31
N VAL A 148 -14.38 37.69 12.60
CA VAL A 148 -13.43 37.24 11.57
C VAL A 148 -14.07 36.12 10.74
N SER A 149 -14.22 36.33 9.42
CA SER A 149 -14.76 35.31 8.53
C SER A 149 -13.93 34.03 8.61
N ILE A 150 -14.56 32.92 8.98
CA ILE A 150 -13.96 31.58 9.03
C ILE A 150 -14.17 30.79 7.73
N HIS A 151 -14.73 31.40 6.69
CA HIS A 151 -15.09 30.70 5.46
C HIS A 151 -14.61 31.35 4.17
N LEU A 152 -14.13 32.60 4.21
CA LEU A 152 -13.60 33.35 3.07
C LEU A 152 -12.41 34.21 3.51
N GLU A 153 -11.63 34.73 2.55
CA GLU A 153 -10.38 35.47 2.77
C GLU A 153 -9.32 34.70 3.57
N ARG A 154 -9.39 33.37 3.55
CA ARG A 154 -8.44 32.48 4.23
C ARG A 154 -8.23 31.19 3.46
N ILE A 155 -7.28 30.41 3.94
CA ILE A 155 -7.13 29.02 3.54
C ILE A 155 -8.24 28.23 4.25
N VAL A 156 -9.22 27.75 3.48
CA VAL A 156 -10.41 27.10 4.02
C VAL A 156 -10.22 25.60 4.10
N PRO A 157 -10.40 24.98 5.28
CA PRO A 157 -10.33 23.53 5.42
C PRO A 157 -11.55 22.84 4.81
N ILE A 158 -11.31 21.75 4.08
CA ILE A 158 -12.34 20.85 3.57
C ILE A 158 -12.19 19.48 4.23
N TYR A 159 -13.23 19.07 4.96
CA TYR A 159 -13.24 17.84 5.74
C TYR A 159 -13.90 16.68 5.00
N LYS A 160 -13.66 15.45 5.46
CA LYS A 160 -14.46 14.28 5.08
C LYS A 160 -15.90 14.49 5.55
N GLY A 161 -16.84 14.51 4.60
CA GLY A 161 -18.25 14.82 4.87
C GLY A 161 -18.86 13.92 5.94
N VAL A 162 -19.73 14.51 6.76
CA VAL A 162 -20.57 13.82 7.75
C VAL A 162 -22.00 13.91 7.26
N SER A 163 -22.68 12.77 7.16
CA SER A 163 -24.06 12.74 6.66
C SER A 163 -24.95 13.63 7.54
N GLY A 164 -25.68 14.55 6.91
CA GLY A 164 -26.54 15.50 7.63
C GLY A 164 -25.85 16.76 8.16
N ILE A 165 -24.52 16.89 8.04
CA ILE A 165 -23.77 18.08 8.48
C ILE A 165 -23.08 18.75 7.28
N PRO A 166 -23.51 19.95 6.88
CA PRO A 166 -22.82 20.73 5.84
C PRO A 166 -21.39 21.12 6.24
N GLN A 167 -20.49 21.26 5.25
CA GLN A 167 -19.09 21.67 5.48
C GLN A 167 -18.98 22.99 6.25
N ARG A 168 -19.85 23.97 5.97
CA ARG A 168 -19.88 25.26 6.67
C ARG A 168 -20.12 25.07 8.18
N ARG A 169 -21.14 24.29 8.54
CA ARG A 169 -21.51 24.00 9.93
C ARG A 169 -20.42 23.22 10.66
N LEU A 170 -19.79 22.27 9.97
CA LEU A 170 -18.64 21.53 10.50
C LEU A 170 -17.47 22.47 10.84
N ARG A 171 -17.13 23.41 9.95
CA ARG A 171 -16.12 24.45 10.22
C ARG A 171 -16.48 25.32 11.41
N GLU A 172 -17.73 25.78 11.49
CA GLU A 172 -18.22 26.59 12.61
C GLU A 172 -18.07 25.86 13.96
N HIS A 173 -18.40 24.57 14.01
CA HIS A 173 -18.26 23.75 15.22
C HIS A 173 -16.80 23.58 15.62
N ILE A 174 -15.92 23.23 14.67
CA ILE A 174 -14.49 23.02 14.93
C ILE A 174 -13.84 24.34 15.36
N TYR A 175 -14.14 25.45 14.69
CA TYR A 175 -13.60 26.76 15.06
C TYR A 175 -13.99 27.15 16.48
N LYS A 176 -15.28 27.00 16.84
CA LYS A 176 -15.75 27.29 18.19
C LYS A 176 -15.13 26.37 19.24
N LEU A 177 -14.95 25.09 18.92
CA LEU A 177 -14.24 24.17 19.81
C LEU A 177 -12.78 24.61 20.03
N LEU A 178 -12.04 24.97 18.98
CA LEU A 178 -10.66 25.45 19.12
C LEU A 178 -10.54 26.68 20.04
N GLU A 179 -11.53 27.57 20.04
CA GLU A 179 -11.55 28.76 20.90
C GLU A 179 -12.00 28.47 22.35
N THR A 180 -12.80 27.42 22.55
CA THR A 180 -13.45 27.15 23.85
C THR A 180 -12.86 25.96 24.60
N THR A 181 -12.09 25.11 23.93
CA THR A 181 -11.45 23.94 24.52
C THR A 181 -10.26 24.35 25.38
N ASP A 182 -10.15 23.74 26.56
CA ASP A 182 -9.03 23.94 27.45
C ASP A 182 -7.75 23.35 26.83
N VAL A 183 -6.76 24.21 26.56
CA VAL A 183 -5.44 23.84 26.01
C VAL A 183 -4.76 22.75 26.83
N SER A 184 -4.96 22.73 28.15
CA SER A 184 -4.37 21.72 29.01
C SER A 184 -4.93 20.31 28.77
N SER A 185 -6.13 20.21 28.18
CA SER A 185 -6.77 18.95 27.80
C SER A 185 -6.36 18.45 26.41
N LEU A 186 -5.76 19.30 25.58
CA LEU A 186 -5.33 18.98 24.20
C LEU A 186 -3.94 18.33 24.13
N LYS A 187 -3.37 17.93 25.27
CA LYS A 187 -2.03 17.35 25.34
C LYS A 187 -1.99 16.02 24.57
N PRO A 188 -0.91 15.77 23.81
CA PRO A 188 -0.70 14.47 23.20
C PRO A 188 -0.53 13.39 24.26
N ILE A 189 -0.75 12.14 23.88
CA ILE A 189 -0.37 10.98 24.72
C ILE A 189 1.15 11.00 24.98
N TYR A 190 1.92 11.43 23.98
CA TYR A 190 3.36 11.68 24.08
C TYR A 190 3.77 12.87 23.22
N ASP A 191 4.58 13.75 23.81
CA ASP A 191 5.06 14.96 23.14
C ASP A 191 6.15 14.61 22.13
N VAL A 192 5.74 14.40 20.87
CA VAL A 192 6.65 14.00 19.77
C VAL A 192 7.54 15.15 19.29
N ASP A 193 7.14 16.39 19.52
CA ASP A 193 7.93 17.58 19.20
C ASP A 193 7.67 18.69 20.24
N PRO A 194 8.52 18.79 21.29
CA PRO A 194 8.37 19.80 22.33
C PRO A 194 8.50 21.25 21.83
N SER A 195 9.05 21.46 20.62
CA SER A 195 9.20 22.78 20.02
C SER A 195 7.95 23.26 19.30
N TYR A 196 7.00 22.36 19.02
CA TYR A 196 5.77 22.66 18.30
C TYR A 196 4.56 22.06 19.03
N PRO A 197 3.94 22.83 19.95
CA PRO A 197 2.87 22.33 20.80
C PRO A 197 1.65 21.81 20.01
N ARG A 198 1.12 20.65 20.39
CA ARG A 198 -0.06 20.03 19.73
C ARG A 198 -1.26 20.96 19.52
N HIS A 199 -1.54 21.86 20.45
CA HIS A 199 -2.65 22.80 20.34
C HIS A 199 -2.44 23.84 19.22
N GLU A 200 -1.21 24.28 19.00
CA GLU A 200 -0.84 25.14 17.87
C GLU A 200 -0.95 24.37 16.56
N ALA A 201 -0.42 23.14 16.53
CA ALA A 201 -0.56 22.24 15.38
C ALA A 201 -2.04 21.97 15.03
N LEU A 202 -2.93 21.76 16.01
CA LEU A 202 -4.37 21.61 15.76
C LEU A 202 -4.95 22.87 15.12
N ARG A 203 -4.63 24.05 15.66
CA ARG A 203 -5.14 25.32 15.13
C ARG A 203 -4.66 25.55 13.70
N GLU A 204 -3.36 25.33 13.44
CA GLU A 204 -2.76 25.50 12.12
C GLU A 204 -3.21 24.43 11.13
N ALA A 205 -3.49 23.20 11.57
CA ALA A 205 -4.08 22.17 10.71
C ALA A 205 -5.50 22.54 10.27
N HIS A 206 -6.31 23.13 11.14
CA HIS A 206 -7.69 23.49 10.80
C HIS A 206 -7.81 24.85 10.10
N PHE A 207 -7.13 25.88 10.62
CA PHE A 207 -7.23 27.26 10.16
C PHE A 207 -5.83 27.88 10.01
N PRO A 208 -5.06 27.42 9.01
CA PRO A 208 -3.72 27.95 8.74
C PRO A 208 -3.75 29.35 8.14
N ASP A 209 -2.75 30.18 8.46
CA ASP A 209 -2.52 31.45 7.78
C ASP A 209 -1.75 31.25 6.46
N SER A 210 -1.00 30.15 6.35
CA SER A 210 -0.17 29.78 5.19
C SER A 210 -0.26 28.28 4.87
N LEU A 211 -0.04 27.91 3.60
CA LEU A 211 -0.02 26.49 3.21
C LEU A 211 1.19 25.77 3.83
N GLU A 212 2.29 26.50 4.09
CA GLU A 212 3.45 25.96 4.80
C GLU A 212 3.12 25.56 6.24
N GLN A 213 2.37 26.37 6.99
CA GLN A 213 1.89 26.00 8.33
C GLN A 213 0.97 24.78 8.30
N ALA A 214 0.06 24.74 7.32
CA ALA A 214 -0.85 23.61 7.16
C ALA A 214 -0.08 22.29 6.94
N GLU A 215 1.01 22.35 6.17
CA GLU A 215 1.89 21.23 5.91
C GLU A 215 2.73 20.83 7.14
N ALA A 216 3.26 21.81 7.88
CA ALA A 216 3.98 21.57 9.13
C ALA A 216 3.07 20.91 10.19
N ALA A 217 1.85 21.41 10.35
CA ALA A 217 0.86 20.83 11.25
C ALA A 217 0.48 19.40 10.86
N LYS A 218 0.28 19.14 9.56
CA LYS A 218 0.05 17.77 9.07
C LYS A 218 1.24 16.85 9.33
N ARG A 219 2.47 17.33 9.12
CA ARG A 219 3.69 16.58 9.45
C ARG A 219 3.74 16.24 10.94
N TYR A 220 3.38 17.17 11.83
CA TYR A 220 3.31 16.92 13.28
C TYR A 220 2.36 15.75 13.61
N PHE A 221 1.13 15.77 13.09
CA PHE A 221 0.18 14.69 13.36
C PHE A 221 0.54 13.38 12.68
N ALA A 222 1.22 13.43 11.52
CA ALA A 222 1.81 12.26 10.89
C ALA A 222 2.92 11.66 11.76
N LEU A 223 3.77 12.50 12.38
CA LEU A 223 4.77 12.05 13.35
C LEU A 223 4.11 11.42 14.58
N GLU A 224 3.05 12.04 15.12
CA GLU A 224 2.28 11.51 16.25
C GLU A 224 1.70 10.11 15.95
N GLU A 225 1.07 9.95 14.78
CA GLU A 225 0.51 8.67 14.33
C GLU A 225 1.61 7.61 14.07
N PHE A 226 2.72 8.00 13.42
CA PHE A 226 3.81 7.06 13.16
C PHE A 226 4.60 6.70 14.41
N PHE A 227 4.74 7.61 15.38
CA PHE A 227 5.33 7.31 16.69
C PHE A 227 4.53 6.22 17.39
N ALA A 228 3.19 6.34 17.41
CA ALA A 228 2.30 5.33 17.99
C ALA A 228 2.51 3.94 17.36
N LEU A 229 2.60 3.87 16.03
CA LEU A 229 2.89 2.63 15.30
C LEU A 229 4.29 2.09 15.62
N GLN A 230 5.31 2.95 15.56
CA GLN A 230 6.71 2.55 15.78
C GLN A 230 6.95 2.13 17.23
N LEU A 231 6.26 2.72 18.21
CA LEU A 231 6.33 2.31 19.60
C LEU A 231 5.86 0.87 19.78
N SER A 232 4.72 0.50 19.20
CA SER A 232 4.22 -0.88 19.20
C SER A 232 5.21 -1.85 18.57
N VAL A 233 5.83 -1.45 17.46
CA VAL A 233 6.86 -2.23 16.76
C VAL A 233 8.10 -2.46 17.63
N VAL A 234 8.68 -1.39 18.17
CA VAL A 234 9.93 -1.45 18.95
C VAL A 234 9.67 -2.20 20.26
N TRP A 235 8.50 -2.00 20.88
CA TRP A 235 8.10 -2.72 22.09
C TRP A 235 8.02 -4.24 21.82
N LYS A 236 7.38 -4.66 20.72
CA LYS A 236 7.32 -6.07 20.31
C LYS A 236 8.72 -6.66 20.08
N ARG A 237 9.62 -5.93 19.42
CA ARG A 237 11.02 -6.37 19.25
C ARG A 237 11.73 -6.58 20.59
N ALA A 238 11.55 -5.65 21.53
CA ALA A 238 12.15 -5.76 22.86
C ALA A 238 11.67 -7.04 23.57
N ARG A 239 10.37 -7.37 23.48
CA ARG A 239 9.81 -8.61 24.07
C ARG A 239 10.34 -9.88 23.42
N VAL A 240 10.50 -9.91 22.10
CA VAL A 240 11.11 -11.07 21.42
C VAL A 240 12.54 -11.29 21.92
N ARG A 241 13.31 -10.21 22.14
CA ARG A 241 14.67 -10.30 22.69
C ARG A 241 14.76 -10.77 24.14
N GLU A 242 13.67 -10.71 24.91
CA GLU A 242 13.59 -11.29 26.26
C GLU A 242 13.47 -12.82 26.24
N HIS A 243 13.04 -13.40 25.11
CA HIS A 243 12.97 -14.85 24.98
C HIS A 243 14.37 -15.44 24.83
N GLN A 244 14.61 -16.59 25.46
CA GLN A 244 15.85 -17.34 25.28
C GLN A 244 15.88 -17.93 23.88
N GLY A 245 16.86 -17.50 23.08
CA GLY A 245 17.16 -18.07 21.77
C GLY A 245 18.28 -19.10 21.83
N ARG A 246 18.59 -19.67 20.67
CA ARG A 246 19.68 -20.63 20.51
C ARG A 246 20.82 -19.97 19.75
N VAL A 247 22.05 -20.07 20.29
CA VAL A 247 23.26 -19.61 19.58
C VAL A 247 23.66 -20.63 18.53
N LEU A 248 23.38 -20.32 17.26
CA LEU A 248 23.71 -21.10 16.08
C LEU A 248 24.93 -20.53 15.33
N GLY A 249 25.44 -21.25 14.33
CA GLY A 249 26.46 -20.77 13.40
C GLY A 249 27.86 -20.53 14.01
N LYS A 250 28.19 -21.18 15.15
CA LYS A 250 29.53 -21.11 15.76
C LYS A 250 30.62 -21.65 14.83
N LYS A 251 30.28 -22.70 14.06
CA LYS A 251 31.10 -23.28 12.99
C LYS A 251 30.47 -22.92 11.64
N THR A 252 31.28 -22.87 10.59
CA THR A 252 30.87 -22.46 9.23
C THR A 252 31.47 -23.36 8.14
N LYS A 253 31.86 -24.60 8.51
CA LYS A 253 32.49 -25.56 7.61
C LYS A 253 31.54 -25.96 6.48
N LEU A 254 30.28 -26.30 6.78
CA LEU A 254 29.30 -26.68 5.75
C LEU A 254 29.03 -25.52 4.79
N LEU A 255 28.92 -24.31 5.33
CA LEU A 255 28.75 -23.10 4.54
C LEU A 255 29.96 -22.83 3.62
N THR A 256 31.17 -23.05 4.13
CA THR A 256 32.42 -22.85 3.37
C THR A 256 32.56 -23.88 2.26
N GLU A 257 32.29 -25.16 2.54
CA GLU A 257 32.28 -26.24 1.55
C GLU A 257 31.23 -25.99 0.47
N PHE A 258 30.02 -25.58 0.87
CA PHE A 258 28.97 -25.19 -0.06
C PHE A 258 29.42 -24.05 -0.97
N TYR A 259 29.95 -22.97 -0.41
CA TYR A 259 30.45 -21.83 -1.19
C TYR A 259 31.51 -22.23 -2.22
N HIS A 260 32.46 -23.09 -1.85
CA HIS A 260 33.50 -23.57 -2.77
C HIS A 260 32.97 -24.51 -3.86
N SER A 261 31.82 -25.15 -3.66
CA SER A 261 31.17 -26.01 -4.67
C SER A 261 30.45 -25.23 -5.77
N LEU A 262 30.27 -23.91 -5.61
CA LEU A 262 29.45 -23.12 -6.52
C LEU A 262 30.21 -22.78 -7.81
N PRO A 263 29.53 -22.83 -8.98
CA PRO A 263 30.13 -22.44 -10.24
C PRO A 263 30.14 -20.91 -10.48
N PHE A 264 29.73 -20.12 -9.48
CA PHE A 264 29.64 -18.66 -9.54
C PHE A 264 29.99 -18.03 -8.19
N ASP A 265 30.34 -16.75 -8.19
CA ASP A 265 30.50 -15.96 -6.97
C ASP A 265 29.19 -15.28 -6.57
N LEU A 266 29.04 -15.00 -5.27
CA LEU A 266 27.90 -14.29 -4.71
C LEU A 266 28.00 -12.79 -4.96
N THR A 267 26.85 -12.17 -5.17
CA THR A 267 26.72 -10.70 -5.22
C THR A 267 27.14 -10.07 -3.89
N GLY A 268 27.48 -8.77 -3.91
CA GLY A 268 27.76 -8.01 -2.70
C GLY A 268 26.57 -8.04 -1.74
N ALA A 269 25.35 -7.89 -2.27
CA ALA A 269 24.12 -7.95 -1.49
C ALA A 269 23.91 -9.30 -0.81
N GLN A 270 24.10 -10.42 -1.52
CA GLN A 270 24.04 -11.76 -0.93
C GLN A 270 25.07 -11.95 0.17
N LYS A 271 26.33 -11.51 -0.05
CA LYS A 271 27.40 -11.59 0.96
C LYS A 271 27.06 -10.76 2.21
N ARG A 272 26.46 -9.58 2.05
CA ARG A 272 25.99 -8.74 3.16
C ARG A 272 24.86 -9.43 3.94
N SER A 273 23.82 -9.90 3.26
CA SER A 273 22.69 -10.56 3.91
C SER A 273 23.08 -11.86 4.62
N VAL A 274 24.00 -12.67 4.08
CA VAL A 274 24.51 -13.87 4.77
C VAL A 274 25.27 -13.49 6.05
N LYS A 275 26.04 -12.40 6.04
CA LYS A 275 26.73 -11.91 7.25
C LYS A 275 25.75 -11.39 8.31
N GLU A 276 24.70 -10.68 7.90
CA GLU A 276 23.65 -10.20 8.79
C GLU A 276 22.91 -11.38 9.45
N VAL A 277 22.49 -12.37 8.65
CA VAL A 277 21.87 -13.61 9.16
C VAL A 277 22.82 -14.34 10.12
N LEU A 278 24.10 -14.51 9.75
CA LEU A 278 25.08 -15.16 10.62
C LEU A 278 25.28 -14.42 11.94
N ALA A 279 25.26 -13.08 11.93
CA ALA A 279 25.39 -12.28 13.15
C ALA A 279 24.19 -12.47 14.08
N ASP A 280 22.97 -12.47 13.54
CA ASP A 280 21.76 -12.65 14.32
C ASP A 280 21.62 -14.08 14.86
N MET A 281 21.89 -15.09 14.04
CA MET A 281 21.87 -16.51 14.46
C MET A 281 22.89 -16.80 15.57
N ARG A 282 23.93 -15.97 15.72
CA ARG A 282 24.92 -16.08 16.80
C ARG A 282 24.52 -15.34 18.07
N ALA A 283 23.45 -14.54 18.02
CA ALA A 283 22.95 -13.83 19.18
C ALA A 283 22.29 -14.82 20.18
N PRO A 284 22.21 -14.46 21.47
CA PRO A 284 21.56 -15.30 22.49
C PRO A 284 20.02 -15.21 22.45
N TYR A 285 19.45 -14.41 21.54
CA TYR A 285 18.03 -14.24 21.35
C TYR A 285 17.61 -14.73 19.95
N PRO A 286 16.34 -15.10 19.73
CA PRO A 286 15.86 -15.63 18.46
C PRO A 286 15.98 -14.60 17.34
N MET A 287 16.53 -14.99 16.19
CA MET A 287 16.51 -14.19 14.98
C MET A 287 15.08 -14.08 14.43
N SER A 288 14.67 -12.87 14.06
CA SER A 288 13.41 -12.62 13.37
C SER A 288 13.68 -11.65 12.21
N ARG A 289 13.91 -12.18 11.01
CA ARG A 289 14.45 -11.42 9.88
C ARG A 289 13.63 -11.58 8.61
N LEU A 290 13.37 -10.46 7.92
CA LEU A 290 12.82 -10.39 6.58
C LEU A 290 13.95 -10.22 5.55
N LEU A 291 14.13 -11.23 4.72
CA LEU A 291 14.97 -11.17 3.53
C LEU A 291 14.14 -10.70 2.34
N GLN A 292 14.38 -9.45 1.97
CA GLN A 292 13.70 -8.79 0.87
C GLN A 292 14.59 -8.72 -0.36
N GLY A 293 14.02 -8.97 -1.52
CA GLY A 293 14.75 -8.77 -2.77
C GLY A 293 13.88 -9.05 -3.99
N ASP A 294 14.34 -8.58 -5.14
CA ASP A 294 13.63 -8.80 -6.40
C ASP A 294 13.54 -10.30 -6.76
N VAL A 295 12.63 -10.65 -7.69
CA VAL A 295 12.48 -12.00 -8.22
C VAL A 295 13.80 -12.48 -8.81
N GLY A 296 14.40 -13.47 -8.14
CA GLY A 296 15.67 -14.05 -8.55
C GLY A 296 16.92 -13.24 -8.19
N SER A 297 16.85 -12.37 -7.19
CA SER A 297 18.03 -11.82 -6.50
C SER A 297 18.82 -12.87 -5.69
N GLY A 298 18.34 -14.12 -5.65
CA GLY A 298 18.97 -15.23 -4.93
C GLY A 298 18.55 -15.35 -3.47
N LYS A 299 17.32 -14.94 -3.10
CA LYS A 299 16.78 -15.11 -1.73
C LYS A 299 16.91 -16.55 -1.21
N THR A 300 16.50 -17.52 -2.04
CA THR A 300 16.61 -18.96 -1.75
C THR A 300 18.04 -19.39 -1.43
N PHE A 301 19.04 -18.75 -2.04
CA PHE A 301 20.44 -19.05 -1.76
C PHE A 301 20.87 -18.57 -0.36
N VAL A 302 20.46 -17.37 0.04
CA VAL A 302 20.72 -16.86 1.40
C VAL A 302 19.99 -17.70 2.44
N ALA A 303 18.75 -18.11 2.17
CA ALA A 303 18.02 -19.04 3.02
C ALA A 303 18.74 -20.39 3.16
N MET A 304 19.28 -20.95 2.08
CA MET A 304 20.09 -22.16 2.15
C MET A 304 21.31 -21.97 3.06
N CYS A 305 22.01 -20.84 2.98
CA CYS A 305 23.13 -20.54 3.86
C CYS A 305 22.72 -20.54 5.33
N ALA A 306 21.56 -19.96 5.65
CA ALA A 306 21.00 -19.97 7.01
C ALA A 306 20.71 -21.41 7.48
N MET A 307 20.11 -22.23 6.62
CA MET A 307 19.79 -23.63 6.93
C MET A 307 21.05 -24.46 7.16
N LEU A 308 22.12 -24.24 6.41
CA LEU A 308 23.42 -24.89 6.65
C LEU A 308 24.02 -24.52 8.01
N LEU A 309 23.90 -23.25 8.44
CA LEU A 309 24.36 -22.81 9.76
C LEU A 309 23.58 -23.50 10.90
N ALA A 310 22.26 -23.65 10.74
CA ALA A 310 21.43 -24.39 11.68
C ALA A 310 21.85 -25.87 11.74
N VAL A 311 21.94 -26.54 10.58
CA VAL A 311 22.31 -27.96 10.51
C VAL A 311 23.71 -28.23 11.07
N GLU A 312 24.69 -27.35 10.80
CA GLU A 312 26.04 -27.46 11.37
C GLU A 312 26.07 -27.30 12.90
N SER A 313 25.07 -26.62 13.45
CA SER A 313 24.87 -26.44 14.89
C SER A 313 24.15 -27.63 15.55
N GLY A 314 23.80 -28.67 14.78
CA GLY A 314 23.19 -29.90 15.28
C GLY A 314 21.67 -29.88 15.35
N VAL A 315 21.01 -28.92 14.69
CA VAL A 315 19.55 -28.71 14.78
C VAL A 315 18.91 -28.78 13.40
N GLN A 316 17.62 -29.08 13.34
CA GLN A 316 16.86 -29.17 12.10
C GLN A 316 16.49 -27.77 11.56
N ALA A 317 16.37 -27.68 10.24
CA ALA A 317 15.84 -26.51 9.57
C ALA A 317 14.63 -26.87 8.69
N ALA A 318 13.63 -25.99 8.66
CA ALA A 318 12.44 -26.15 7.84
C ALA A 318 12.34 -25.04 6.77
N LEU A 319 11.91 -25.39 5.56
CA LEU A 319 11.53 -24.44 4.50
C LEU A 319 10.06 -24.64 4.14
N MET A 320 9.26 -23.58 4.29
CA MET A 320 7.83 -23.56 4.01
C MET A 320 7.56 -22.77 2.74
N ALA A 321 6.98 -23.44 1.75
CA ALA A 321 6.56 -22.83 0.49
C ALA A 321 5.03 -22.66 0.42
N PRO A 322 4.52 -21.69 -0.35
CA PRO A 322 3.08 -21.43 -0.50
C PRO A 322 2.32 -22.53 -1.25
N THR A 323 2.99 -23.28 -2.12
CA THR A 323 2.37 -24.32 -2.97
C THR A 323 3.21 -25.60 -2.99
N GLN A 324 2.57 -26.72 -3.31
CA GLN A 324 3.25 -28.01 -3.43
C GLN A 324 4.33 -27.99 -4.53
N ILE A 325 4.05 -27.41 -5.70
CA ILE A 325 5.05 -27.28 -6.78
C ILE A 325 6.28 -26.51 -6.31
N LEU A 326 6.09 -25.40 -5.59
CA LEU A 326 7.23 -24.60 -5.15
C LEU A 326 8.05 -25.33 -4.09
N ALA A 327 7.40 -26.08 -3.19
CA ALA A 327 8.08 -26.99 -2.26
C ALA A 327 8.89 -28.08 -3.01
N GLU A 328 8.29 -28.72 -4.01
CA GLU A 328 8.96 -29.72 -4.85
C GLU A 328 10.15 -29.12 -5.62
N GLN A 329 10.00 -27.91 -6.17
CA GLN A 329 11.07 -27.21 -6.87
C GLN A 329 12.24 -26.88 -5.95
N HIS A 330 11.95 -26.40 -4.73
CA HIS A 330 12.97 -26.16 -3.70
C HIS A 330 13.66 -27.48 -3.35
N TYR A 331 12.92 -28.56 -3.12
CA TYR A 331 13.48 -29.89 -2.84
C TYR A 331 14.38 -30.41 -3.94
N LEU A 332 13.96 -30.36 -5.21
CA LEU A 332 14.80 -30.80 -6.33
C LEU A 332 16.08 -29.95 -6.47
N THR A 333 15.99 -28.65 -6.21
CA THR A 333 17.15 -27.74 -6.26
C THR A 333 18.11 -28.04 -5.10
N PHE A 334 17.57 -28.19 -3.89
CA PHE A 334 18.32 -28.47 -2.67
C PHE A 334 19.00 -29.84 -2.75
N LYS A 335 18.31 -30.85 -3.30
CA LYS A 335 18.87 -32.19 -3.53
C LYS A 335 20.14 -32.15 -4.36
N LYS A 336 20.16 -31.34 -5.43
CA LYS A 336 21.34 -31.17 -6.30
C LYS A 336 22.47 -30.45 -5.58
N TRP A 337 22.15 -29.37 -4.89
CA TRP A 337 23.13 -28.51 -4.19
C TRP A 337 23.74 -29.16 -2.95
N LEU A 338 22.97 -29.98 -2.25
CA LEU A 338 23.39 -30.59 -0.98
C LEU A 338 23.96 -32.00 -1.13
N ALA A 339 23.84 -32.62 -2.31
CA ALA A 339 24.44 -33.92 -2.60
C ALA A 339 25.95 -34.00 -2.26
N PRO A 340 26.80 -32.98 -2.54
CA PRO A 340 28.21 -33.01 -2.17
C PRO A 340 28.47 -32.96 -0.66
N LEU A 341 27.52 -32.44 0.12
CA LEU A 341 27.63 -32.24 1.57
C LEU A 341 27.05 -33.41 2.38
N ASN A 342 26.47 -34.40 1.70
CA ASN A 342 25.89 -35.60 2.31
C ASN A 342 24.82 -35.29 3.39
N LEU A 343 23.99 -34.27 3.14
CA LEU A 343 22.92 -33.85 4.05
C LEU A 343 21.60 -34.55 3.73
N ARG A 344 20.89 -34.99 4.78
CA ARG A 344 19.60 -35.66 4.66
C ARG A 344 18.48 -34.63 4.54
N ILE A 345 17.74 -34.67 3.44
CA ILE A 345 16.63 -33.75 3.17
C ILE A 345 15.33 -34.53 2.92
N SER A 346 14.22 -33.98 3.37
CA SER A 346 12.88 -34.56 3.16
C SER A 346 11.93 -33.54 2.56
N LEU A 347 11.00 -34.03 1.73
CA LEU A 347 9.86 -33.30 1.23
C LEU A 347 8.60 -33.82 1.93
N ARG A 348 7.84 -32.92 2.54
CA ARG A 348 6.53 -33.20 3.15
C ARG A 348 5.48 -32.27 2.58
N THR A 349 4.58 -32.84 1.81
CA THR A 349 3.40 -32.14 1.25
C THR A 349 2.16 -32.99 1.53
N GLY A 350 0.97 -32.38 1.45
CA GLY A 350 -0.29 -33.13 1.67
C GLY A 350 -0.51 -34.30 0.69
N SER A 351 0.22 -34.37 -0.43
CA SER A 351 0.12 -35.42 -1.44
C SER A 351 1.33 -36.37 -1.50
N ARG A 352 2.48 -35.99 -0.91
CA ARG A 352 3.75 -36.72 -1.07
C ARG A 352 4.66 -36.55 0.15
N GLN A 353 5.13 -37.69 0.67
CA GLN A 353 6.24 -37.77 1.61
C GLN A 353 7.42 -38.45 0.90
N GLU A 354 8.51 -37.75 0.71
CA GLU A 354 9.71 -38.29 0.08
C GLU A 354 10.95 -37.92 0.89
N ASN A 355 11.83 -38.90 1.13
CA ASN A 355 13.12 -38.69 1.76
C ASN A 355 14.22 -38.89 0.71
N ALA A 356 15.06 -37.88 0.50
CA ALA A 356 16.29 -38.08 -0.24
C ALA A 356 17.28 -38.85 0.64
N HIS A 357 18.00 -39.80 0.03
CA HIS A 357 19.01 -40.64 0.71
C HIS A 357 18.43 -41.60 1.77
N MET A 358 17.38 -42.36 1.41
CA MET A 358 16.80 -43.43 2.26
C MET A 358 17.82 -44.49 2.73
N GLU A 359 18.99 -44.56 2.12
CA GLU A 359 20.08 -45.47 2.52
C GLU A 359 20.87 -45.00 3.76
N MET A 360 20.64 -43.77 4.26
CA MET A 360 21.30 -43.24 5.44
C MET A 360 20.39 -43.34 6.67
N GLU A 361 20.81 -44.06 7.72
CA GLU A 361 20.07 -44.13 8.98
C GLU A 361 19.94 -42.75 9.67
N GLY A 362 18.76 -42.46 10.23
CA GLY A 362 18.47 -41.30 11.08
C GLY A 362 17.56 -40.22 10.47
N GLU A 363 17.24 -39.21 11.27
CA GLU A 363 16.23 -38.19 10.92
C GLU A 363 16.72 -37.14 9.90
N PRO A 364 15.80 -36.57 9.09
CA PRO A 364 16.15 -35.53 8.13
C PRO A 364 16.66 -34.27 8.83
N GLN A 365 17.70 -33.65 8.29
CA GLN A 365 18.27 -32.40 8.81
C GLN A 365 17.56 -31.18 8.23
N ILE A 366 17.06 -31.30 7.00
CA ILE A 366 16.27 -30.27 6.33
C ILE A 366 14.92 -30.84 5.92
N ILE A 367 13.85 -30.13 6.26
CA ILE A 367 12.48 -30.49 5.91
C ILE A 367 11.90 -29.39 5.03
N ILE A 368 11.45 -29.74 3.83
CA ILE A 368 10.83 -28.82 2.89
C ILE A 368 9.37 -29.22 2.73
N GLY A 369 8.47 -28.26 2.79
CA GLY A 369 7.06 -28.56 2.67
C GLY A 369 6.20 -27.34 2.43
N THR A 370 4.90 -27.55 2.41
CA THR A 370 3.94 -26.45 2.39
C THR A 370 3.72 -25.91 3.80
N HIS A 371 2.87 -24.88 3.91
CA HIS A 371 2.44 -24.32 5.19
C HIS A 371 1.77 -25.36 6.12
N ALA A 372 1.37 -26.52 5.56
CA ALA A 372 0.81 -27.63 6.29
C ALA A 372 1.77 -28.22 7.35
N LEU A 373 3.09 -27.99 7.21
CA LEU A 373 4.09 -28.34 8.21
C LEU A 373 3.80 -27.80 9.62
N LEU A 374 3.01 -26.72 9.74
CA LEU A 374 2.64 -26.12 11.02
C LEU A 374 1.32 -26.63 11.61
N TYR A 375 0.46 -27.23 10.79
CA TYR A 375 -0.91 -27.60 11.18
C TYR A 375 -1.14 -29.10 11.23
N GLU A 376 -0.41 -29.89 10.44
CA GLU A 376 -0.66 -31.33 10.25
C GLU A 376 0.10 -32.22 11.25
N GLY A 377 0.47 -31.70 12.42
CA GLY A 377 1.12 -32.48 13.48
C GLY A 377 2.50 -33.02 13.09
N VAL A 378 3.26 -32.28 12.27
CA VAL A 378 4.64 -32.63 11.95
C VAL A 378 5.50 -32.40 13.19
N GLU A 379 5.92 -33.50 13.82
CA GLU A 379 6.89 -33.47 14.91
C GLU A 379 8.30 -33.23 14.35
N PHE A 380 8.94 -32.18 14.84
CA PHE A 380 10.36 -31.92 14.67
C PHE A 380 11.09 -32.45 15.91
N ALA A 381 12.24 -33.08 15.71
CA ALA A 381 13.03 -33.56 16.83
C ALA A 381 13.79 -32.44 17.53
N ASP A 382 14.36 -31.51 16.76
CA ASP A 382 14.97 -30.30 17.32
C ASP A 382 15.03 -29.16 16.28
N LEU A 383 13.94 -28.42 16.13
CA LEU A 383 13.83 -27.32 15.16
C LEU A 383 14.58 -26.07 15.64
N GLY A 384 15.58 -25.63 14.87
CA GLY A 384 16.35 -24.42 15.19
C GLY A 384 16.16 -23.25 14.23
N LEU A 385 15.69 -23.50 13.00
CA LEU A 385 15.44 -22.46 12.00
C LEU A 385 14.20 -22.78 11.16
N ILE A 386 13.38 -21.77 10.93
CA ILE A 386 12.25 -21.81 10.01
C ILE A 386 12.45 -20.75 8.93
N VAL A 387 12.41 -21.18 7.68
CA VAL A 387 12.39 -20.30 6.51
C VAL A 387 10.99 -20.31 5.91
N ILE A 388 10.38 -19.13 5.75
CA ILE A 388 9.05 -18.97 5.16
C ILE A 388 9.19 -18.22 3.82
N ASP A 389 8.75 -18.82 2.72
CA ASP A 389 8.75 -18.21 1.39
C ASP A 389 7.37 -17.60 1.06
N GLU A 390 7.34 -16.34 0.60
CA GLU A 390 6.15 -15.58 0.18
C GLU A 390 5.06 -15.42 1.27
N GLN A 391 5.35 -14.58 2.26
CA GLN A 391 4.56 -14.38 3.51
C GLN A 391 3.13 -13.82 3.37
N HIS A 392 2.59 -13.58 2.18
CA HIS A 392 1.29 -12.90 2.04
C HIS A 392 0.08 -13.65 2.64
N LYS A 393 0.27 -14.86 3.17
CA LYS A 393 -0.77 -15.67 3.84
C LYS A 393 -0.50 -15.96 5.32
N PHE A 394 0.56 -15.40 5.92
CA PHE A 394 0.96 -15.73 7.29
C PHE A 394 0.66 -14.59 8.26
N GLY A 395 -0.24 -14.84 9.21
CA GLY A 395 -0.59 -13.88 10.26
C GLY A 395 0.47 -13.81 11.37
N VAL A 396 0.60 -12.65 12.00
CA VAL A 396 1.50 -12.42 13.15
C VAL A 396 1.22 -13.41 14.29
N GLY A 397 -0.05 -13.76 14.52
CA GLY A 397 -0.50 -14.70 15.57
C GLY A 397 -0.21 -16.19 15.28
N GLN A 398 0.26 -16.56 14.09
CA GLN A 398 0.62 -17.96 13.78
C GLN A 398 2.07 -18.27 14.15
N ARG A 399 2.90 -17.24 14.38
CA ARG A 399 4.26 -17.40 14.92
C ARG A 399 4.25 -17.87 16.36
N SER A 400 3.22 -17.50 17.14
CA SER A 400 3.16 -17.80 18.58
C SER A 400 2.88 -19.27 18.91
N SER A 401 2.28 -20.05 18.00
CA SER A 401 2.11 -21.50 18.19
C SER A 401 3.43 -22.27 18.12
N LEU A 402 4.38 -21.80 17.30
CA LEU A 402 5.75 -22.35 17.20
C LEU A 402 6.60 -22.07 18.45
N ILE A 403 6.28 -21.00 19.19
CA ILE A 403 6.95 -20.60 20.44
C ILE A 403 6.68 -21.61 21.56
N GLN A 404 5.56 -22.34 21.52
CA GLN A 404 5.09 -23.16 22.63
C GLN A 404 5.78 -24.53 22.76
N GLN A 405 6.72 -24.88 21.88
CA GLN A 405 7.36 -26.21 21.85
C GLN A 405 8.78 -26.27 22.45
N GLY A 406 9.26 -25.21 23.12
CA GLY A 406 10.57 -25.22 23.80
C GLY A 406 11.37 -23.94 23.58
N VAL A 407 12.61 -24.06 23.11
CA VAL A 407 13.44 -22.90 22.72
C VAL A 407 12.91 -22.34 21.40
N MET A 408 12.68 -21.03 21.33
CA MET A 408 12.14 -20.40 20.14
C MET A 408 13.14 -20.55 18.97
N PRO A 409 12.71 -21.11 17.82
CA PRO A 409 13.58 -21.21 16.65
C PRO A 409 13.81 -19.85 16.00
N ASP A 410 14.91 -19.73 15.28
CA ASP A 410 15.17 -18.59 14.41
C ASP A 410 14.15 -18.57 13.26
N VAL A 411 13.69 -17.38 12.86
CA VAL A 411 12.73 -17.20 11.78
C VAL A 411 13.31 -16.29 10.70
N LEU A 412 13.39 -16.83 9.48
CA LEU A 412 13.76 -16.11 8.28
C LEU A 412 12.58 -16.08 7.31
N VAL A 413 12.07 -14.90 7.02
CA VAL A 413 10.97 -14.71 6.07
C VAL A 413 11.49 -14.17 4.76
N MET A 414 11.02 -14.66 3.63
CA MET A 414 11.37 -14.18 2.30
C MET A 414 10.14 -13.63 1.60
N THR A 415 10.31 -12.49 0.92
CA THR A 415 9.28 -11.94 0.03
C THR A 415 9.86 -11.65 -1.34
N ALA A 416 9.13 -11.98 -2.42
CA ALA A 416 9.51 -11.54 -3.75
C ALA A 416 8.84 -10.23 -4.18
N THR A 417 7.85 -9.74 -3.44
CA THR A 417 7.37 -8.37 -3.63
C THR A 417 8.34 -7.41 -2.95
N PRO A 418 8.98 -6.51 -3.71
CA PRO A 418 9.66 -5.39 -3.09
C PRO A 418 8.59 -4.55 -2.42
N ILE A 419 8.60 -4.50 -1.10
CA ILE A 419 7.80 -3.57 -0.29
C ILE A 419 8.62 -2.28 -0.15
N PRO A 420 8.02 -1.09 -0.27
CA PRO A 420 8.74 0.15 -0.01
C PRO A 420 9.39 0.09 1.37
N ARG A 421 10.65 0.54 1.50
CA ARG A 421 11.39 0.41 2.77
C ARG A 421 10.63 1.03 3.95
N THR A 422 9.92 2.12 3.68
CA THR A 422 9.05 2.78 4.65
C THR A 422 7.94 1.88 5.17
N LEU A 423 7.24 1.17 4.28
CA LEU A 423 6.21 0.21 4.65
C LEU A 423 6.82 -1.00 5.37
N THR A 424 8.00 -1.46 4.97
CA THR A 424 8.67 -2.56 5.66
C THR A 424 8.96 -2.21 7.13
N LEU A 425 9.41 -0.97 7.40
CA LEU A 425 9.70 -0.50 8.76
C LEU A 425 8.45 -0.34 9.64
N THR A 426 7.28 -0.14 9.05
CA THR A 426 6.02 0.06 9.79
C THR A 426 5.24 -1.25 9.95
N ILE A 427 5.13 -2.05 8.89
CA ILE A 427 4.23 -3.21 8.80
C ILE A 427 4.90 -4.49 9.26
N TYR A 428 6.14 -4.68 8.79
CA TYR A 428 7.02 -5.76 9.21
C TYR A 428 8.04 -5.23 10.20
N GLY A 429 7.65 -4.17 10.91
CA GLY A 429 8.52 -3.41 11.77
C GLY A 429 9.12 -4.27 12.87
N ASP A 430 8.52 -5.39 13.25
CA ASP A 430 9.07 -6.36 14.21
C ASP A 430 10.20 -7.25 13.66
N LEU A 431 10.42 -7.25 12.34
CA LEU A 431 11.45 -8.02 11.64
C LEU A 431 12.68 -7.17 11.31
N ASP A 432 13.88 -7.67 11.59
CA ASP A 432 15.10 -7.09 11.01
C ASP A 432 15.13 -7.32 9.50
N VAL A 433 15.58 -6.33 8.71
CA VAL A 433 15.45 -6.38 7.25
C VAL A 433 16.82 -6.57 6.60
N SER A 434 16.95 -7.58 5.74
CA SER A 434 18.06 -7.74 4.80
C SER A 434 17.59 -7.45 3.38
N ILE A 435 18.32 -6.62 2.65
CA ILE A 435 17.96 -6.23 1.29
C ILE A 435 18.95 -6.82 0.27
N LEU A 436 18.40 -7.55 -0.70
CA LEU A 436 19.08 -7.99 -1.91
C LEU A 436 18.73 -7.05 -3.07
N ASP A 437 19.49 -5.96 -3.18
CA ASP A 437 19.38 -4.90 -4.21
C ASP A 437 20.24 -5.14 -5.45
N GLU A 438 21.03 -6.22 -5.47
CA GLU A 438 21.86 -6.62 -6.60
C GLU A 438 21.28 -7.85 -7.32
N ARG A 439 21.43 -7.90 -8.66
CA ARG A 439 21.05 -9.05 -9.47
C ARG A 439 22.29 -9.92 -9.77
N PRO A 440 22.18 -11.27 -9.74
CA PRO A 440 23.27 -12.15 -10.15
C PRO A 440 23.70 -11.92 -11.61
N ALA A 441 24.98 -12.10 -11.90
CA ALA A 441 25.54 -12.02 -13.25
C ALA A 441 25.00 -13.15 -14.16
N GLY A 442 24.89 -12.89 -15.47
CA GLY A 442 24.48 -13.90 -16.48
C GLY A 442 22.99 -13.91 -16.86
N ARG A 443 22.17 -13.00 -16.32
CA ARG A 443 20.77 -12.84 -16.77
C ARG A 443 20.66 -11.95 -18.00
N GLY A 444 19.82 -12.36 -18.96
CA GLY A 444 19.45 -11.54 -20.11
C GLY A 444 18.69 -10.27 -19.71
N GLU A 445 18.94 -9.19 -20.42
CA GLU A 445 18.22 -7.91 -20.25
C GLU A 445 16.74 -8.07 -20.66
N ILE A 446 15.83 -7.50 -19.86
CA ILE A 446 14.39 -7.44 -20.16
C ILE A 446 14.06 -6.07 -20.73
N ILE A 447 13.79 -6.00 -22.03
CA ILE A 447 13.35 -4.78 -22.70
C ILE A 447 11.84 -4.65 -22.47
N THR A 448 11.45 -3.64 -21.69
CA THR A 448 10.04 -3.36 -21.39
C THR A 448 9.54 -2.20 -22.25
N ALA A 449 8.38 -2.37 -22.89
CA ALA A 449 7.84 -1.38 -23.82
C ALA A 449 6.33 -1.21 -23.65
N VAL A 450 5.88 0.03 -23.45
CA VAL A 450 4.46 0.40 -23.45
C VAL A 450 3.99 0.58 -24.90
N ARG A 451 2.83 0.03 -25.23
CA ARG A 451 2.18 0.17 -26.54
C ARG A 451 0.72 0.57 -26.36
N ALA A 452 0.39 1.80 -26.77
CA ALA A 452 -0.98 2.27 -26.84
C ALA A 452 -1.65 1.74 -28.12
N LYS A 453 -2.79 1.06 -27.97
CA LYS A 453 -3.61 0.46 -29.05
C LYS A 453 -2.78 -0.33 -30.07
N PRO A 454 -1.99 -1.33 -29.63
CA PRO A 454 -1.14 -2.08 -30.55
C PRO A 454 -2.00 -2.85 -31.56
N LYS A 455 -1.58 -2.82 -32.83
CA LYS A 455 -2.20 -3.66 -33.85
C LYS A 455 -1.86 -5.12 -33.56
N VAL A 456 -2.90 -5.96 -33.50
CA VAL A 456 -2.76 -7.40 -33.26
C VAL A 456 -1.88 -8.08 -34.32
N THR A 457 -1.85 -7.57 -35.54
CA THR A 457 -0.98 -8.04 -36.63
C THR A 457 0.50 -7.91 -36.27
N ASP A 458 0.89 -6.78 -35.67
CA ASP A 458 2.28 -6.46 -35.36
C ASP A 458 2.75 -7.32 -34.17
N ILE A 459 1.89 -7.48 -33.16
CA ILE A 459 2.10 -8.42 -32.06
C ILE A 459 2.25 -9.85 -32.59
N THR A 460 1.37 -10.30 -33.49
CA THR A 460 1.41 -11.66 -34.05
C THR A 460 2.71 -11.90 -34.82
N LYS A 461 3.18 -10.91 -35.59
CA LYS A 461 4.46 -10.99 -36.31
C LYS A 461 5.62 -11.14 -35.32
N PHE A 462 5.65 -10.30 -34.29
CA PHE A 462 6.69 -10.32 -33.25
C PHE A 462 6.72 -11.67 -32.51
N ILE A 463 5.56 -12.21 -32.12
CA ILE A 463 5.46 -13.54 -31.50
C ILE A 463 6.07 -14.61 -32.42
N LYS A 464 5.68 -14.63 -33.70
CA LYS A 464 6.19 -15.63 -34.66
C LYS A 464 7.71 -15.56 -34.81
N GLU A 465 8.30 -14.36 -34.80
CA GLU A 465 9.76 -14.19 -34.86
C GLU A 465 10.48 -14.82 -33.65
N GLN A 466 9.86 -14.83 -32.48
CA GLN A 466 10.41 -15.47 -31.28
C GLN A 466 10.19 -16.99 -31.30
N LEU A 467 8.99 -17.43 -31.71
CA LEU A 467 8.66 -18.86 -31.79
C LEU A 467 9.52 -19.61 -32.82
N VAL A 468 9.86 -18.97 -33.96
CA VAL A 468 10.80 -19.54 -34.96
C VAL A 468 12.20 -19.74 -34.39
N LYS A 469 12.58 -18.99 -33.35
CA LYS A 469 13.84 -19.17 -32.61
C LYS A 469 13.71 -20.17 -31.46
N GLU A 470 12.67 -21.01 -31.49
CA GLU A 470 12.35 -22.04 -30.49
C GLU A 470 12.14 -21.47 -29.08
N ARG A 471 11.63 -20.24 -28.99
CA ARG A 471 11.32 -19.57 -27.71
C ARG A 471 9.86 -19.72 -27.36
N GLN A 472 9.55 -19.51 -26.08
CA GLN A 472 8.20 -19.62 -25.56
C GLN A 472 7.64 -18.25 -25.17
N VAL A 473 6.31 -18.10 -25.24
CA VAL A 473 5.63 -16.81 -25.09
C VAL A 473 4.48 -16.87 -24.09
N TYR A 474 4.42 -15.88 -23.20
CA TYR A 474 3.27 -15.62 -22.34
C TYR A 474 2.34 -14.55 -22.94
N LEU A 475 1.05 -14.84 -22.99
CA LEU A 475 -0.02 -13.91 -23.36
C LEU A 475 -0.95 -13.73 -22.17
N VAL A 476 -0.83 -12.60 -21.48
CA VAL A 476 -1.51 -12.34 -20.20
C VAL A 476 -2.69 -11.40 -20.40
N TYR A 477 -3.84 -11.78 -19.87
CA TYR A 477 -5.08 -11.00 -19.92
C TYR A 477 -5.58 -10.69 -18.50
N PRO A 478 -5.98 -9.45 -18.20
CA PRO A 478 -6.46 -9.07 -16.89
C PRO A 478 -7.82 -9.67 -16.62
N LEU A 479 -8.07 -9.86 -15.33
CA LEU A 479 -9.38 -10.17 -14.80
C LEU A 479 -10.27 -8.94 -15.04
N VAL A 480 -11.37 -9.11 -15.77
CA VAL A 480 -12.40 -8.06 -15.85
C VAL A 480 -13.25 -8.20 -14.59
N GLU A 481 -13.41 -7.11 -13.85
CA GLU A 481 -14.36 -7.01 -12.74
C GLU A 481 -15.78 -7.15 -13.30
N GLU A 482 -16.31 -8.38 -13.30
CA GLU A 482 -17.73 -8.74 -13.30
C GLU A 482 -17.87 -10.27 -13.38
N SER A 483 -17.96 -10.94 -12.22
CA SER A 483 -18.26 -12.37 -12.00
C SER A 483 -17.29 -13.43 -12.55
N ASP A 484 -17.05 -14.50 -11.78
CA ASP A 484 -16.20 -15.64 -12.19
C ASP A 484 -16.66 -16.32 -13.50
N ALA A 485 -17.95 -16.27 -13.83
CA ALA A 485 -18.52 -16.82 -15.07
C ALA A 485 -17.96 -16.16 -16.33
N LEU A 486 -17.88 -14.82 -16.37
CA LEU A 486 -17.35 -14.07 -17.51
C LEU A 486 -15.81 -14.11 -17.60
N LYS A 487 -15.11 -14.37 -16.47
CA LYS A 487 -13.63 -14.45 -16.38
C LYS A 487 -13.00 -15.53 -17.27
N ALA A 488 -13.61 -16.71 -17.34
CA ALA A 488 -13.11 -17.80 -18.19
C ALA A 488 -13.45 -17.56 -19.67
N ALA A 489 -14.61 -16.94 -19.95
CA ALA A 489 -15.06 -16.72 -21.32
C ALA A 489 -14.10 -15.84 -22.13
N ALA A 490 -13.55 -14.76 -21.55
CA ALA A 490 -12.65 -13.86 -22.27
C ALA A 490 -11.31 -14.53 -22.67
N ALA A 491 -10.68 -15.25 -21.74
CA ALA A 491 -9.42 -15.95 -22.00
C ALA A 491 -9.61 -17.13 -22.95
N THR A 492 -10.71 -17.88 -22.83
CA THR A 492 -11.06 -18.97 -23.74
C THR A 492 -11.33 -18.46 -25.15
N VAL A 493 -12.06 -17.34 -25.29
CA VAL A 493 -12.31 -16.70 -26.60
C VAL A 493 -11.01 -16.22 -27.25
N GLU A 494 -10.11 -15.58 -26.48
CA GLU A 494 -8.82 -15.16 -27.02
C GLU A 494 -7.89 -16.34 -27.32
N TYR A 495 -7.93 -17.39 -26.49
CA TYR A 495 -7.21 -18.64 -26.74
C TYR A 495 -7.59 -19.26 -28.08
N GLU A 496 -8.88 -19.41 -28.39
CA GLU A 496 -9.33 -19.92 -29.69
C GLU A 496 -8.83 -19.07 -30.87
N LYS A 497 -8.80 -17.75 -30.71
CA LYS A 497 -8.24 -16.85 -31.73
C LYS A 497 -6.73 -17.04 -31.90
N TRP A 498 -5.99 -17.22 -30.80
CA TRP A 498 -4.55 -17.46 -30.84
C TRP A 498 -4.19 -18.82 -31.43
N VAL A 499 -4.95 -19.87 -31.13
CA VAL A 499 -4.83 -21.20 -31.77
C VAL A 499 -4.97 -21.06 -33.29
N LYS A 500 -5.95 -20.30 -33.79
CA LYS A 500 -6.12 -20.04 -35.22
C LYS A 500 -4.96 -19.22 -35.82
N ARG A 501 -4.48 -18.18 -35.12
CA ARG A 501 -3.40 -17.29 -35.61
C ARG A 501 -2.03 -17.97 -35.62
N LEU A 502 -1.80 -18.90 -34.70
CA LEU A 502 -0.55 -19.61 -34.45
C LEU A 502 -0.71 -21.10 -34.72
N SER A 503 -1.43 -21.47 -35.78
CA SER A 503 -1.73 -22.87 -36.14
C SER A 503 -0.53 -23.81 -36.32
N LYS A 504 0.69 -23.26 -36.43
CA LYS A 504 1.95 -24.02 -36.52
C LYS A 504 2.60 -24.31 -35.16
N PHE A 505 2.07 -23.74 -34.09
CA PHE A 505 2.63 -23.78 -32.73
C PHE A 505 1.58 -24.27 -31.74
N LYS A 506 2.03 -24.86 -30.64
CA LYS A 506 1.17 -25.41 -29.60
C LYS A 506 0.82 -24.32 -28.60
N VAL A 507 -0.47 -24.00 -28.49
CA VAL A 507 -0.97 -22.98 -27.56
C VAL A 507 -1.68 -23.69 -26.40
N GLY A 508 -1.38 -23.29 -25.17
CA GLY A 508 -2.07 -23.72 -23.95
C GLY A 508 -2.91 -22.60 -23.33
N LEU A 509 -3.85 -22.97 -22.45
CA LEU A 509 -4.72 -22.06 -21.71
C LEU A 509 -4.55 -22.29 -20.20
N LEU A 510 -4.37 -21.21 -19.44
CA LEU A 510 -4.26 -21.23 -17.99
C LEU A 510 -5.17 -20.15 -17.38
N HIS A 511 -6.21 -20.54 -16.64
CA HIS A 511 -7.09 -19.57 -15.99
C HIS A 511 -7.45 -19.97 -14.57
N GLY A 512 -7.88 -18.99 -13.77
CA GLY A 512 -8.15 -19.16 -12.33
C GLY A 512 -9.12 -20.29 -11.97
N LYS A 513 -10.07 -20.62 -12.86
CA LYS A 513 -11.07 -21.69 -12.68
C LYS A 513 -10.56 -23.13 -12.86
N LEU A 514 -9.38 -23.32 -13.44
CA LEU A 514 -8.81 -24.67 -13.54
C LEU A 514 -8.57 -25.20 -12.13
N LYS A 515 -8.80 -26.49 -11.93
CA LYS A 515 -8.42 -27.12 -10.66
C LYS A 515 -6.91 -26.99 -10.47
N PRO A 516 -6.40 -26.94 -9.21
CA PRO A 516 -4.96 -26.87 -8.96
C PRO A 516 -4.17 -27.90 -9.77
N GLU A 517 -4.61 -29.16 -9.78
CA GLU A 517 -4.00 -30.26 -10.55
C GLU A 517 -3.90 -29.97 -12.06
N GLU A 518 -4.94 -29.37 -12.65
CA GLU A 518 -4.97 -29.02 -14.08
C GLU A 518 -4.05 -27.83 -14.38
N LYS A 519 -3.98 -26.83 -13.49
CA LYS A 519 -3.02 -25.72 -13.60
C LYS A 519 -1.59 -26.25 -13.60
N ASP A 520 -1.33 -27.19 -12.70
CA ASP A 520 -0.01 -27.80 -12.50
C ASP A 520 0.40 -28.63 -13.72
N GLU A 521 -0.52 -29.39 -14.30
CA GLU A 521 -0.29 -30.14 -15.55
C GLU A 521 0.04 -29.21 -16.72
N VAL A 522 -0.76 -28.17 -16.95
CA VAL A 522 -0.53 -27.20 -18.04
C VAL A 522 0.82 -26.51 -17.89
N MET A 523 1.19 -26.13 -16.67
CA MET A 523 2.48 -25.49 -16.41
C MET A 523 3.65 -26.44 -16.59
N THR A 524 3.50 -27.73 -16.24
CA THR A 524 4.51 -28.75 -16.49
C THR A 524 4.74 -28.93 -17.99
N ARG A 525 3.67 -29.08 -18.77
CA ARG A 525 3.73 -29.18 -20.23
C ARG A 525 4.36 -27.96 -20.89
N PHE A 526 4.07 -26.76 -20.37
CA PHE A 526 4.72 -25.53 -20.83
C PHE A 526 6.21 -25.52 -20.46
N ARG A 527 6.60 -25.91 -19.25
CA ARG A 527 8.02 -26.01 -18.86
C ARG A 527 8.79 -26.99 -19.74
N ASP A 528 8.21 -28.14 -20.05
CA ASP A 528 8.84 -29.23 -20.80
C ASP A 528 8.83 -28.99 -22.32
N ARG A 529 8.43 -27.79 -22.77
CA ARG A 529 8.34 -27.36 -24.18
C ARG A 529 7.34 -28.16 -25.01
N GLU A 530 6.36 -28.78 -24.36
CA GLU A 530 5.21 -29.34 -25.08
C GLU A 530 4.24 -28.24 -25.55
N LEU A 531 4.30 -27.05 -24.95
CA LEU A 531 3.52 -25.89 -25.32
C LEU A 531 4.47 -24.72 -25.63
N ASP A 532 4.26 -24.06 -26.77
CA ASP A 532 5.08 -22.94 -27.23
C ASP A 532 4.56 -21.60 -26.68
N VAL A 533 3.23 -21.49 -26.52
CA VAL A 533 2.55 -20.27 -26.09
C VAL A 533 1.57 -20.58 -24.98
N LEU A 534 1.56 -19.76 -23.93
CA LEU A 534 0.60 -19.86 -22.84
C LEU A 534 -0.29 -18.61 -22.79
N VAL A 535 -1.59 -18.80 -23.02
CA VAL A 535 -2.62 -17.78 -22.82
C VAL A 535 -3.12 -17.89 -21.38
N ALA A 536 -2.99 -16.81 -20.61
CA ALA A 536 -3.24 -16.89 -19.18
C ALA A 536 -3.92 -15.66 -18.57
N THR A 537 -4.76 -15.89 -17.56
CA THR A 537 -5.29 -14.83 -16.67
C THR A 537 -4.64 -14.81 -15.30
N THR A 538 -3.94 -15.89 -14.94
CA THR A 538 -3.33 -16.10 -13.62
C THR A 538 -1.97 -16.75 -13.79
N VAL A 539 -0.92 -15.97 -14.05
CA VAL A 539 0.47 -16.48 -14.18
C VAL A 539 1.25 -16.31 -12.88
N ILE A 540 0.82 -15.39 -12.02
CA ILE A 540 1.55 -15.00 -10.80
C ILE A 540 1.59 -16.15 -9.79
N GLU A 541 0.46 -16.84 -9.58
CA GLU A 541 0.22 -17.76 -8.47
C GLU A 541 0.99 -19.09 -8.55
N VAL A 542 1.34 -19.55 -9.76
CA VAL A 542 1.81 -20.94 -9.94
C VAL A 542 3.31 -21.11 -9.66
N GLY A 543 4.07 -20.02 -9.47
CA GLY A 543 5.44 -20.11 -8.96
C GLY A 543 6.50 -20.67 -9.93
N VAL A 544 6.12 -21.20 -11.09
CA VAL A 544 7.00 -21.94 -12.00
C VAL A 544 7.96 -21.05 -12.78
N ASP A 545 9.23 -21.47 -12.83
CA ASP A 545 10.28 -20.92 -13.71
C ASP A 545 10.31 -21.64 -15.06
N VAL A 546 10.34 -20.88 -16.16
CA VAL A 546 10.47 -21.39 -17.54
C VAL A 546 11.60 -20.62 -18.23
N PRO A 547 12.87 -21.10 -18.16
CA PRO A 547 14.04 -20.35 -18.65
C PRO A 547 14.00 -20.00 -20.15
N ASN A 548 13.27 -20.79 -20.95
CA ASN A 548 13.14 -20.58 -22.39
C ASN A 548 12.02 -19.61 -22.78
N ALA A 549 11.19 -19.18 -21.82
CA ALA A 549 10.19 -18.13 -22.04
C ALA A 549 10.87 -16.76 -22.02
N ASN A 550 10.97 -16.14 -23.19
CA ASN A 550 11.66 -14.85 -23.34
C ASN A 550 10.71 -13.69 -23.67
N THR A 551 9.44 -13.96 -23.94
CA THR A 551 8.50 -12.92 -24.37
C THR A 551 7.23 -12.97 -23.54
N MET A 552 6.81 -11.81 -23.03
CA MET A 552 5.57 -11.64 -22.31
C MET A 552 4.79 -10.45 -22.88
N ILE A 553 3.52 -10.67 -23.18
CA ILE A 553 2.61 -9.63 -23.66
C ILE A 553 1.44 -9.55 -22.68
N ILE A 554 1.27 -8.38 -22.07
CA ILE A 554 0.22 -8.11 -21.09
C ILE A 554 -0.79 -7.19 -21.77
N TYR A 555 -1.99 -7.70 -22.02
CA TYR A 555 -3.11 -6.92 -22.57
C TYR A 555 -3.78 -6.10 -21.47
N ASN A 556 -4.36 -4.95 -21.83
CA ASN A 556 -5.02 -4.02 -20.91
C ASN A 556 -4.21 -3.83 -19.60
N ALA A 557 -2.91 -3.59 -19.76
CA ALA A 557 -1.94 -3.61 -18.67
C ALA A 557 -2.26 -2.61 -17.56
N GLU A 558 -2.99 -1.53 -17.88
CA GLU A 558 -3.46 -0.53 -16.91
C GLU A 558 -4.28 -1.11 -15.76
N ARG A 559 -4.95 -2.25 -16.00
CA ARG A 559 -5.80 -2.94 -15.00
C ARG A 559 -5.01 -3.68 -13.93
N PHE A 560 -3.73 -3.99 -14.16
CA PHE A 560 -2.88 -4.66 -13.17
C PHE A 560 -2.19 -3.65 -12.26
N GLY A 561 -1.92 -4.01 -11.00
CA GLY A 561 -1.03 -3.22 -10.14
C GLY A 561 0.42 -3.22 -10.61
N LEU A 562 1.21 -2.21 -10.22
CA LEU A 562 2.64 -2.18 -10.60
C LEU A 562 3.38 -3.37 -9.99
N ALA A 563 3.08 -3.74 -8.75
CA ALA A 563 3.64 -4.94 -8.12
C ALA A 563 3.32 -6.22 -8.93
N GLN A 564 2.07 -6.37 -9.39
CA GLN A 564 1.65 -7.50 -10.22
C GLN A 564 2.36 -7.51 -11.58
N LEU A 565 2.45 -6.36 -12.25
CA LEU A 565 3.17 -6.22 -13.51
C LEU A 565 4.66 -6.55 -13.35
N HIS A 566 5.27 -6.15 -12.23
CA HIS A 566 6.65 -6.46 -11.90
C HIS A 566 6.88 -7.96 -11.66
N GLN A 567 5.99 -8.60 -10.90
CA GLN A 567 6.02 -10.06 -10.71
C GLN A 567 5.86 -10.80 -12.04
N LEU A 568 4.91 -10.39 -12.88
CA LEU A 568 4.70 -10.94 -14.22
C LEU A 568 5.97 -10.77 -15.07
N ARG A 569 6.53 -9.57 -15.13
CA ARG A 569 7.80 -9.29 -15.84
C ARG A 569 8.94 -10.18 -15.34
N GLY A 570 9.02 -10.46 -14.04
CA GLY A 570 10.01 -11.35 -13.43
C GLY A 570 9.87 -12.84 -13.76
N ARG A 571 8.80 -13.25 -14.46
CA ARG A 571 8.62 -14.62 -14.98
C ARG A 571 9.35 -14.87 -16.30
N ILE A 572 9.89 -13.83 -16.94
CA ILE A 572 10.77 -13.93 -18.13
C ILE A 572 12.17 -13.38 -17.80
N GLY A 573 13.14 -13.54 -18.71
CA GLY A 573 14.50 -13.01 -18.50
C GLY A 573 15.39 -13.88 -17.62
N ARG A 574 15.09 -15.19 -17.52
CA ARG A 574 15.86 -16.14 -16.72
C ARG A 574 16.92 -16.92 -17.50
N GLY A 575 16.85 -16.89 -18.83
CA GLY A 575 17.89 -17.42 -19.72
C GLY A 575 18.92 -16.36 -20.13
N GLU A 576 19.90 -16.79 -20.94
CA GLU A 576 20.96 -15.92 -21.49
C GLU A 576 20.46 -14.95 -22.57
N HIS A 577 19.26 -15.19 -23.10
CA HIS A 577 18.73 -14.44 -24.22
C HIS A 577 17.97 -13.19 -23.78
N LYS A 578 18.06 -12.14 -24.61
CA LYS A 578 17.25 -10.93 -24.46
C LYS A 578 15.77 -11.29 -24.39
N SER A 579 15.11 -10.72 -23.39
CA SER A 579 13.69 -10.94 -23.13
C SER A 579 12.89 -9.66 -23.35
N TYR A 580 11.62 -9.80 -23.66
CA TYR A 580 10.76 -8.69 -24.07
C TYR A 580 9.45 -8.71 -23.29
N CYS A 581 9.16 -7.60 -22.61
CA CYS A 581 7.90 -7.38 -21.92
C CYS A 581 7.12 -6.27 -22.63
N VAL A 582 5.96 -6.60 -23.20
CA VAL A 582 5.10 -5.64 -23.91
C VAL A 582 3.86 -5.36 -23.08
N LEU A 583 3.70 -4.10 -22.67
CA LEU A 583 2.53 -3.61 -21.92
C LEU A 583 1.55 -2.95 -22.90
N ALA A 584 0.51 -3.68 -23.27
CA ALA A 584 -0.52 -3.19 -24.19
C ALA A 584 -1.64 -2.49 -23.43
N THR A 585 -2.00 -1.28 -23.83
CA THR A 585 -3.04 -0.45 -23.19
C THR A 585 -3.95 0.20 -24.22
N ASP A 586 -5.17 0.59 -23.82
CA ASP A 586 -6.07 1.36 -24.67
C ASP A 586 -5.71 2.86 -24.75
N GLY A 587 -4.81 3.33 -23.87
CA GLY A 587 -4.22 4.67 -23.88
C GLY A 587 -5.20 5.81 -23.56
N LYS A 588 -6.32 5.53 -22.88
CA LYS A 588 -7.34 6.56 -22.58
C LYS A 588 -7.06 7.42 -21.35
N SER A 589 -6.30 6.91 -20.38
CA SER A 589 -6.02 7.59 -19.12
C SER A 589 -4.55 8.04 -19.04
N ALA A 590 -4.33 9.30 -18.67
CA ALA A 590 -2.99 9.86 -18.45
C ALA A 590 -2.31 9.16 -17.26
N ASP A 591 -3.02 8.99 -16.14
CA ASP A 591 -2.52 8.31 -14.94
C ASP A 591 -2.14 6.85 -15.25
N ALA A 592 -2.93 6.15 -16.08
CA ALA A 592 -2.62 4.80 -16.51
C ALA A 592 -1.34 4.74 -17.37
N MET A 593 -1.13 5.74 -18.23
CA MET A 593 0.08 5.83 -19.04
C MET A 593 1.31 6.13 -18.19
N GLU A 594 1.22 7.08 -17.25
CA GLU A 594 2.29 7.41 -16.30
C GLU A 594 2.70 6.16 -15.50
N LYS A 595 1.72 5.45 -14.94
CA LYS A 595 1.93 4.18 -14.25
C LYS A 595 2.66 3.14 -15.13
N LEU A 596 2.19 2.90 -16.35
CA LEU A 596 2.85 1.92 -17.24
C LEU A 596 4.25 2.38 -17.68
N GLN A 597 4.48 3.69 -17.77
CA GLN A 597 5.79 4.24 -18.10
C GLN A 597 6.80 4.00 -16.99
N VAL A 598 6.40 4.10 -15.72
CA VAL A 598 7.25 3.71 -14.57
C VAL A 598 7.75 2.28 -14.71
N MET A 599 6.90 1.34 -15.14
CA MET A 599 7.32 -0.06 -15.40
C MET A 599 8.33 -0.20 -16.53
N ALA A 600 8.29 0.69 -17.52
CA ALA A 600 9.20 0.66 -18.66
C ALA A 600 10.56 1.31 -18.34
N ASP A 601 10.55 2.37 -17.53
CA ASP A 601 11.75 3.18 -17.24
C ASP A 601 12.70 2.53 -16.23
N THR A 602 12.16 1.72 -15.31
CA THR A 602 12.98 1.07 -14.29
C THR A 602 12.75 -0.44 -14.24
N SER A 603 13.86 -1.17 -14.10
CA SER A 603 13.80 -2.59 -13.75
C SER A 603 13.87 -2.84 -12.24
N ASP A 604 14.17 -1.81 -11.45
CA ASP A 604 14.32 -1.90 -9.99
C ASP A 604 12.95 -2.02 -9.31
N GLY A 605 12.72 -3.18 -8.70
CA GLY A 605 11.48 -3.48 -8.01
C GLY A 605 11.17 -2.54 -6.83
N PHE A 606 12.18 -2.01 -6.14
CA PHE A 606 11.97 -1.08 -5.01
C PHE A 606 11.42 0.26 -5.50
N LYS A 607 12.00 0.82 -6.57
CA LYS A 607 11.50 2.05 -7.19
C LYS A 607 10.08 1.90 -7.73
N ILE A 608 9.77 0.72 -8.28
CA ILE A 608 8.41 0.40 -8.75
C ILE A 608 7.44 0.39 -7.58
N ALA A 609 7.81 -0.22 -6.45
CA ALA A 609 6.97 -0.28 -5.27
C ALA A 609 6.73 1.10 -4.63
N GLU A 610 7.75 1.95 -4.57
CA GLU A 610 7.62 3.35 -4.10
C GLU A 610 6.69 4.16 -5.01
N ALA A 611 6.81 3.99 -6.32
CA ALA A 611 5.91 4.61 -7.28
C ALA A 611 4.47 4.07 -7.18
N ASP A 612 4.28 2.77 -6.94
CA ASP A 612 2.96 2.17 -6.71
C ASP A 612 2.29 2.72 -5.45
N LEU A 613 3.06 2.83 -4.37
CA LEU A 613 2.61 3.45 -3.12
C LEU A 613 2.18 4.91 -3.35
N ARG A 614 2.97 5.68 -4.09
CA ARG A 614 2.65 7.08 -4.42
C ARG A 614 1.42 7.23 -5.32
N LEU A 615 1.26 6.35 -6.31
CA LEU A 615 0.19 6.46 -7.32
C LEU A 615 -1.15 5.91 -6.84
N ARG A 616 -1.15 4.85 -6.01
CA ARG A 616 -2.38 4.20 -5.51
C ARG A 616 -2.77 4.60 -4.10
N GLY A 617 -1.79 5.03 -3.31
CA GLY A 617 -1.92 5.08 -1.87
C GLY A 617 -1.76 3.67 -1.22
N PRO A 618 -1.26 3.60 0.03
CA PRO A 618 -0.99 2.39 0.80
C PRO A 618 -2.20 1.48 1.04
N GLY A 619 -3.42 2.01 1.09
CA GLY A 619 -4.63 1.20 1.37
C GLY A 619 -4.87 0.06 0.38
N ASP A 620 -4.55 0.26 -0.90
CA ASP A 620 -4.70 -0.77 -1.95
C ASP A 620 -3.48 -1.69 -2.09
N VAL A 621 -2.29 -1.26 -1.63
CA VAL A 621 -1.04 -2.03 -1.74
C VAL A 621 -1.00 -3.17 -0.69
N LEU A 622 -1.67 -2.98 0.43
CA LEU A 622 -1.60 -3.88 1.59
C LEU A 622 -2.70 -4.94 1.63
N GLY A 623 -3.70 -4.82 0.76
CA GLY A 623 -4.86 -5.71 0.73
C GLY A 623 -5.77 -5.52 1.94
N THR A 624 -7.03 -5.89 1.78
CA THR A 624 -8.08 -5.76 2.79
C THR A 624 -7.90 -6.62 4.05
N GLU A 625 -6.82 -7.43 4.14
CA GLU A 625 -6.60 -8.37 5.25
C GLU A 625 -5.58 -7.89 6.30
N GLN A 626 -4.98 -6.71 6.15
CA GLN A 626 -4.18 -6.07 7.21
C GLN A 626 -5.01 -4.99 7.90
N SER A 627 -6.00 -5.42 8.70
CA SER A 627 -6.99 -4.56 9.37
C SER A 627 -6.37 -3.40 10.18
N GLY A 628 -5.19 -3.61 10.78
CA GLY A 628 -4.52 -2.58 11.61
C GLY A 628 -4.01 -1.34 10.86
N LEU A 629 -3.84 -1.40 9.53
CA LEU A 629 -3.32 -0.28 8.72
C LEU A 629 -4.40 0.44 7.91
N ALA A 630 -5.60 -0.14 7.84
CA ALA A 630 -6.74 0.44 7.12
C ALA A 630 -7.21 1.78 7.73
N ASN A 631 -6.76 2.10 8.95
CA ASN A 631 -7.17 3.26 9.72
C ASN A 631 -6.16 4.42 9.74
N LEU A 632 -5.02 4.34 9.04
CA LEU A 632 -4.03 5.43 9.03
C LEU A 632 -4.58 6.69 8.37
N LYS A 633 -4.47 7.83 9.07
CA LYS A 633 -4.90 9.14 8.59
C LYS A 633 -3.87 9.77 7.68
N PHE A 634 -2.57 9.56 7.93
CA PHE A 634 -1.45 10.22 7.26
C PHE A 634 -0.71 9.33 6.29
N ILE A 635 -1.50 8.55 5.56
CA ILE A 635 -1.09 7.63 4.52
C ILE A 635 -0.07 8.25 3.53
N ASP A 636 -0.28 9.50 3.10
CA ASP A 636 0.59 10.14 2.10
C ASP A 636 2.03 10.35 2.61
N TYR A 637 2.20 10.42 3.94
CA TYR A 637 3.51 10.54 4.58
C TYR A 637 4.21 9.19 4.76
N LEU A 638 3.58 8.06 4.43
CA LEU A 638 4.25 6.75 4.46
C LEU A 638 5.38 6.65 3.43
N ALA A 639 5.45 7.54 2.44
CA ALA A 639 6.62 7.62 1.55
C ALA A 639 7.79 8.40 2.17
N ASP A 640 7.57 9.18 3.23
CA ASP A 640 8.60 9.96 3.91
C ASP A 640 9.43 9.06 4.85
N THR A 641 10.54 8.54 4.31
CA THR A 641 11.51 7.73 5.09
C THR A 641 12.12 8.46 6.27
N ALA A 642 12.26 9.79 6.20
CA ALA A 642 12.89 10.56 7.27
C ALA A 642 11.94 10.67 8.47
N LEU A 643 10.66 10.95 8.21
CA LEU A 643 9.62 11.01 9.24
C LEU A 643 9.43 9.68 9.97
N ILE A 644 9.42 8.55 9.24
CA ILE A 644 9.30 7.22 9.86
C ILE A 644 10.53 6.90 10.73
N ARG A 645 11.73 7.28 10.29
CA ARG A 645 12.95 7.10 11.07
C ARG A 645 12.92 7.94 12.35
N GLU A 646 12.51 9.20 12.24
CA GLU A 646 12.33 10.10 13.37
C GLU A 646 11.36 9.52 14.40
N ALA A 647 10.18 9.07 13.97
CA ALA A 647 9.20 8.38 14.82
C ALA A 647 9.80 7.15 15.55
N ARG A 648 10.62 6.37 14.85
CA ARG A 648 11.29 5.18 15.40
C ARG A 648 12.35 5.55 16.44
N GLU A 649 13.18 6.54 16.18
CA GLU A 649 14.21 7.02 17.10
C GLU A 649 13.57 7.54 18.40
N LEU A 650 12.45 8.24 18.31
CA LEU A 650 11.64 8.65 19.47
C LEU A 650 11.13 7.43 20.25
N ALA A 651 10.52 6.45 19.58
CA ALA A 651 10.02 5.22 20.21
C ALA A 651 11.13 4.42 20.92
N GLU A 652 12.30 4.27 20.28
CA GLU A 652 13.47 3.62 20.86
C GLU A 652 13.99 4.38 22.10
N THR A 653 14.00 5.72 22.05
CA THR A 653 14.41 6.56 23.19
C THR A 653 13.46 6.39 24.38
N VAL A 654 12.14 6.38 24.13
CA VAL A 654 11.12 6.16 25.18
C VAL A 654 11.32 4.80 25.86
N LEU A 655 11.46 3.73 25.07
CA LEU A 655 11.63 2.38 25.61
C LEU A 655 12.99 2.16 26.28
N ALA A 656 14.04 2.88 25.87
CA ALA A 656 15.32 2.84 26.58
C ALA A 656 15.22 3.42 28.01
N GLN A 657 14.35 4.42 28.23
CA GLN A 657 14.14 5.05 29.53
C GLN A 657 13.09 4.35 30.41
N ASP A 658 12.14 3.67 29.77
CA ASP A 658 11.05 2.95 30.40
C ASP A 658 10.66 1.69 29.59
N PRO A 659 11.42 0.58 29.71
CA PRO A 659 11.22 -0.62 28.89
C PRO A 659 9.85 -1.29 29.06
N MET A 660 9.23 -1.10 30.24
CA MET A 660 7.93 -1.66 30.58
C MET A 660 6.79 -0.65 30.42
N LEU A 661 7.09 0.61 30.07
CA LEU A 661 6.15 1.72 29.97
C LEU A 661 5.34 1.95 31.27
N GLU A 662 5.95 1.67 32.43
CA GLU A 662 5.31 1.80 33.75
C GLU A 662 5.07 3.26 34.14
N LYS A 663 5.93 4.18 33.69
CA LYS A 663 5.82 5.62 33.97
C LYS A 663 4.75 6.30 33.13
N ASN A 664 4.40 5.72 31.97
CA ASN A 664 3.33 6.24 31.12
C ASN A 664 2.37 5.13 30.66
N PRO A 665 1.40 4.72 31.52
CA PRO A 665 0.45 3.66 31.20
C PRO A 665 -0.43 3.94 29.97
N ALA A 666 -0.58 5.21 29.56
CA ALA A 666 -1.34 5.56 28.37
C ALA A 666 -0.64 5.08 27.10
N LEU A 667 0.70 5.07 27.08
CA LEU A 667 1.48 4.48 25.98
C LEU A 667 1.31 2.96 25.90
N LEU A 668 1.19 2.28 27.05
CA LEU A 668 0.93 0.85 27.06
C LEU A 668 -0.47 0.52 26.51
N ARG A 669 -1.49 1.33 26.84
CA ARG A 669 -2.83 1.20 26.24
C ARG A 669 -2.80 1.41 24.74
N LEU A 670 -2.06 2.41 24.27
CA LEU A 670 -1.89 2.68 22.85
C LEU A 670 -1.31 1.48 22.08
N ILE A 671 -0.42 0.70 22.69
CA ILE A 671 0.09 -0.55 22.10
C ILE A 671 -1.01 -1.62 22.03
N HIS A 672 -1.78 -1.80 23.11
CA HIS A 672 -2.79 -2.86 23.22
C HIS A 672 -4.09 -2.57 22.46
N ASP A 673 -4.54 -1.31 22.40
CA ASP A 673 -5.76 -0.92 21.68
C ASP A 673 -5.60 -1.13 20.16
N GLY A 674 -4.36 -1.04 19.64
CA GLY A 674 -4.02 -1.45 18.28
C GLY A 674 -4.12 -2.95 18.01
N GLU A 675 -4.28 -3.79 19.04
CA GLU A 675 -4.41 -5.25 18.94
C GLU A 675 -5.88 -5.72 18.98
N VAL A 676 -6.82 -4.90 19.47
CA VAL A 676 -8.22 -5.28 19.73
C VAL A 676 -9.06 -5.46 18.44
N GLU A 677 -8.59 -5.02 17.28
CA GLU A 677 -9.24 -5.29 15.97
C GLU A 677 -8.72 -6.54 15.24
N VAL A 678 -7.92 -7.38 15.91
CA VAL A 678 -7.42 -8.66 15.37
C VAL A 678 -8.00 -9.84 16.17
N GLY A 679 -9.32 -9.94 16.16
CA GLY A 679 -10.09 -11.08 16.70
C GLY A 679 -10.71 -11.91 15.59
#